data_AF-A0A8H6CGW3-F1
#
_entry.id   AF-A0A8H6CGW3-F1
#
_cell.length_a   1.000
_cell.length_b   1.000
_cell.length_c   1.000
_cell.angle_alpha   90.00
_cell.angle_beta   90.00
_cell.angle_gamma   90.00
#
_symmetry.space_group_name_H-M   'P 1'
#
loop_
_entity.id
_entity.type
_entity.pdbx_description
1 polymer ?
#
loop_
_entity_poly.entity_id
_entity_poly.type
_entity_poly.pdbx_seq_one_letter_code
_entity_poly.pdbx_strand_id
1 'polypeptide(L)'
;MSYLSTLNSLLTSTTSRYASLRRNLTSTSEDDSNITDPDDSHVSRVLRAYYTEKGRPFPAWLGTDPREAARAQQKENPYVTSRPMGSLRGNSSTSDAAERPGQGRGLSDLWSDSPGPGAQSPVEERGSLRRGPLGGRRMGAQPQQQQESLNVRPLPSQRAGSYQTQNPAYAQQQQQQQQLRGGGRDTSSPGPPPGSSGSGSAQERLKARLGRGSSTRSVESDDGKGGQGQGSYATQDFRHTCEQHEGMAGYGWDEYDVRYGGRQTIHDAGNSIDITTEFIKIPGGQHGGSWGVRVKGTPREDAPARLMSTVLFYAGMEGFGSLSVQNERDDLGIVGPVTMEGSSNELGDFKLQVTEGPNSNLHPPPNHKSYENKPLDRTMVASLQVPEGAMWQAKSLIFSQMKEEIDAMIAEYGQENAPPPWATFTVGNDIKEGNMHVVQKVFEGSFEFDIIYSSASAEAPVTSDDLSGAIEKATTQFAHRFKKLLAPQAPFNKSKYQDFAKSMFSNLIGGIGYFYGDSVVDKSYAPEYEEENEGFWQETAEARMRQGGVRLEGPSELFTSIPSRPFFPRGFLWDEGFHLIPVADWDMDLTLEIVRSWFNLMDEDGWIGREQILGQEARSKVPQEFQVQYPHYANPPTLFLIFESLIDKLQTKWPTKGLDDPLESIRSAHLQNSDVAKDYLRDLYPLLKRHYFWFRKTQWGDIKSYDREAFSTKEGYRWRGRDTRHILTSGLDDYPRPQPPHPGELHTDLISWMGMMTRSMRRIAETIGETDDANEFTGYETAIVRNIDDLHWDNKAGTYCDATIDDYEESVRICHKGYISIFPFLTGLLPPDSPRLKAILDLISDPEELWSDYGLRSLSMSDEFYGTDENYWRSPIWMNMNYLAVKSLYDIAIQPGPHKSQATEIYTSLRKNLVENVFNEWERTGFAWEQYNPETGAGQRTQHFTGWTSLVVKIMAMPDLSRGGDGNGVEHGEL
;
A
#
# COMPACT_ATOMS: atom_id res chain seq x y z
N MET A 1 -37.09 -14.81 -4.21
CA MET A 1 -36.82 -16.28 -4.16
C MET A 1 -36.59 -16.94 -5.53
N SER A 2 -37.00 -16.40 -6.67
CA SER A 2 -36.75 -17.02 -8.01
C SER A 2 -35.36 -16.77 -8.62
N TYR A 3 -34.57 -15.82 -8.11
CA TYR A 3 -33.23 -15.51 -8.64
C TYR A 3 -32.14 -16.40 -8.02
N LEU A 4 -32.32 -16.77 -6.74
CA LEU A 4 -31.43 -17.66 -6.00
C LEU A 4 -31.49 -19.12 -6.46
N SER A 5 -32.65 -19.60 -6.94
CA SER A 5 -32.78 -20.97 -7.48
C SER A 5 -32.05 -21.16 -8.80
N THR A 6 -32.03 -20.12 -9.66
CA THR A 6 -31.38 -20.15 -10.96
C THR A 6 -29.86 -20.06 -10.83
N LEU A 7 -29.37 -19.26 -9.86
CA LEU A 7 -27.96 -19.21 -9.49
C LEU A 7 -27.47 -20.52 -8.85
N ASN A 8 -28.25 -21.11 -7.94
CA ASN A 8 -27.91 -22.43 -7.37
C ASN A 8 -27.89 -23.52 -8.43
N SER A 9 -28.85 -23.52 -9.38
CA SER A 9 -28.89 -24.46 -10.51
C SER A 9 -27.69 -24.29 -11.45
N LEU A 10 -27.28 -23.06 -11.75
CA LEU A 10 -26.09 -22.79 -12.55
C LEU A 10 -24.83 -23.28 -11.83
N LEU A 11 -24.69 -22.97 -10.54
CA LEU A 11 -23.57 -23.39 -9.70
C LEU A 11 -23.49 -24.92 -9.60
N THR A 12 -24.58 -25.62 -9.27
CA THR A 12 -24.55 -27.11 -9.20
C THR A 12 -24.26 -27.76 -10.54
N SER A 13 -24.76 -27.21 -11.65
CA SER A 13 -24.46 -27.72 -12.99
C SER A 13 -22.99 -27.50 -13.38
N THR A 14 -22.38 -26.41 -12.91
CA THR A 14 -20.98 -26.07 -13.21
C THR A 14 -20.03 -26.90 -12.33
N THR A 15 -20.34 -27.08 -11.06
CA THR A 15 -19.57 -27.92 -10.12
C THR A 15 -19.62 -29.40 -10.49
N SER A 16 -20.75 -29.91 -10.95
CA SER A 16 -20.86 -31.31 -11.43
C SER A 16 -20.12 -31.53 -12.75
N ARG A 17 -20.12 -30.55 -13.67
CA ARG A 17 -19.30 -30.58 -14.89
C ARG A 17 -17.81 -30.55 -14.59
N TYR A 18 -17.39 -29.71 -13.64
CA TYR A 18 -16.00 -29.63 -13.20
C TYR A 18 -15.54 -30.91 -12.49
N ALA A 19 -16.40 -31.51 -11.65
CA ALA A 19 -16.11 -32.79 -11.01
C ALA A 19 -16.01 -33.95 -12.04
N SER A 20 -16.80 -33.92 -13.12
CA SER A 20 -16.71 -34.91 -14.21
C SER A 20 -15.46 -34.72 -15.07
N LEU A 21 -15.07 -33.46 -15.37
CA LEU A 21 -13.81 -33.14 -16.05
C LEU A 21 -12.62 -33.57 -15.20
N ARG A 22 -12.61 -33.23 -13.91
CA ARG A 22 -11.57 -33.65 -12.95
C ARG A 22 -11.48 -35.16 -12.85
N ARG A 23 -12.61 -35.88 -12.74
CA ARG A 23 -12.61 -37.35 -12.65
C ARG A 23 -12.08 -38.03 -13.92
N ASN A 24 -12.29 -37.44 -15.10
CA ASN A 24 -11.69 -37.90 -16.36
C ASN A 24 -10.22 -37.51 -16.53
N LEU A 25 -9.79 -36.38 -15.92
CA LEU A 25 -8.40 -35.91 -15.91
C LEU A 25 -7.52 -36.64 -14.88
N THR A 26 -8.09 -37.08 -13.75
CA THR A 26 -7.35 -37.71 -12.64
C THR A 26 -7.47 -39.22 -12.57
N SER A 27 -8.21 -39.88 -13.47
CA SER A 27 -8.21 -41.35 -13.57
C SER A 27 -7.02 -41.83 -14.42
N THR A 28 -5.80 -41.61 -13.93
CA THR A 28 -4.60 -42.25 -14.45
C THR A 28 -3.99 -43.05 -13.31
N SER A 29 -4.05 -44.38 -13.43
CA SER A 29 -3.13 -45.27 -12.73
C SER A 29 -1.72 -44.98 -13.22
N GLU A 30 -0.78 -44.95 -12.29
CA GLU A 30 0.67 -44.94 -12.50
C GLU A 30 1.08 -46.06 -13.48
N ASP A 31 1.20 -45.77 -14.79
CA ASP A 31 1.99 -46.52 -15.78
C ASP A 31 1.76 -45.95 -17.20
N ASP A 32 2.33 -44.77 -17.48
CA ASP A 32 2.28 -44.16 -18.82
C ASP A 32 3.60 -44.38 -19.62
N SER A 33 4.39 -45.38 -19.24
CA SER A 33 5.66 -45.70 -19.92
C SER A 33 5.56 -46.79 -21.01
N ASN A 34 4.36 -47.33 -21.28
CA ASN A 34 4.22 -48.51 -22.15
C ASN A 34 3.01 -48.52 -23.12
N ILE A 35 2.49 -47.35 -23.50
CA ILE A 35 1.43 -47.25 -24.53
C ILE A 35 2.09 -47.02 -25.90
N THR A 36 2.06 -48.05 -26.76
CA THR A 36 2.59 -48.02 -28.13
C THR A 36 1.58 -47.57 -29.19
N ASP A 37 0.37 -47.18 -28.78
CA ASP A 37 -0.70 -46.74 -29.69
C ASP A 37 -0.97 -45.22 -29.54
N PRO A 38 -0.64 -44.39 -30.55
CA PRO A 38 -0.82 -42.95 -30.50
C PRO A 38 -2.29 -42.51 -30.38
N ASP A 39 -3.24 -43.37 -30.71
CA ASP A 39 -4.68 -43.06 -30.63
C ASP A 39 -5.24 -43.20 -29.19
N ASP A 40 -4.50 -43.75 -28.22
CA ASP A 40 -4.92 -43.81 -26.80
C ASP A 40 -4.03 -42.95 -25.88
N SER A 41 -3.39 -41.91 -26.42
CA SER A 41 -2.62 -40.96 -25.62
C SER A 41 -3.50 -40.08 -24.71
N HIS A 42 -2.91 -39.55 -23.62
CA HIS A 42 -3.58 -38.60 -22.73
C HIS A 42 -4.17 -37.40 -23.51
N VAL A 43 -3.42 -36.88 -24.48
CA VAL A 43 -3.85 -35.78 -25.34
C VAL A 43 -5.07 -36.17 -26.18
N SER A 44 -5.07 -37.38 -26.76
CA SER A 44 -6.20 -37.88 -27.54
C SER A 44 -7.48 -38.01 -26.70
N ARG A 45 -7.37 -38.43 -25.42
CA ARG A 45 -8.51 -38.52 -24.48
C ARG A 45 -9.08 -37.16 -24.12
N VAL A 46 -8.22 -36.19 -23.83
CA VAL A 46 -8.63 -34.81 -23.51
C VAL A 46 -9.33 -34.17 -24.72
N LEU A 47 -8.80 -34.37 -25.93
CA LEU A 47 -9.39 -33.82 -27.14
C LEU A 47 -10.75 -34.47 -27.46
N ARG A 48 -10.90 -35.80 -27.32
CA ARG A 48 -12.20 -36.46 -27.51
C ARG A 48 -13.24 -35.98 -26.50
N ALA A 49 -12.85 -35.80 -25.23
CA ALA A 49 -13.73 -35.23 -24.21
C ALA A 49 -14.19 -33.81 -24.59
N TYR A 50 -13.27 -32.97 -25.05
CA TYR A 50 -13.58 -31.62 -25.53
C TYR A 50 -14.58 -31.62 -26.71
N TYR A 51 -14.35 -32.42 -27.75
CA TYR A 51 -15.25 -32.46 -28.91
C TYR A 51 -16.63 -33.03 -28.56
N THR A 52 -16.69 -34.04 -27.68
CA THR A 52 -17.95 -34.62 -27.17
C THR A 52 -18.74 -33.59 -26.39
N GLU A 53 -18.08 -32.84 -25.50
CA GLU A 53 -18.72 -31.79 -24.70
C GLU A 53 -19.27 -30.64 -25.56
N LYS A 54 -18.56 -30.29 -26.63
CA LYS A 54 -19.03 -29.27 -27.59
C LYS A 54 -20.04 -29.80 -28.61
N GLY A 55 -20.41 -31.08 -28.54
CA GLY A 55 -21.36 -31.72 -29.46
C GLY A 55 -20.87 -31.73 -30.91
N ARG A 56 -19.55 -31.73 -31.12
CA ARG A 56 -18.93 -31.68 -32.44
C ARG A 56 -18.40 -33.07 -32.83
N PRO A 57 -18.53 -33.46 -34.10
CA PRO A 57 -17.93 -34.72 -34.58
C PRO A 57 -16.39 -34.65 -34.47
N PHE A 58 -15.76 -35.79 -34.16
CA PHE A 58 -14.30 -35.85 -34.03
C PHE A 58 -13.60 -35.61 -35.38
N PRO A 59 -12.45 -34.91 -35.40
CA PRO A 59 -11.57 -34.88 -36.56
C PRO A 59 -11.14 -36.29 -36.98
N ALA A 60 -11.05 -36.57 -38.28
CA ALA A 60 -10.78 -37.91 -38.80
C ALA A 60 -9.48 -38.55 -38.29
N TRP A 61 -8.48 -37.73 -37.94
CA TRP A 61 -7.20 -38.19 -37.39
C TRP A 61 -7.27 -38.56 -35.90
N LEU A 62 -8.32 -38.16 -35.18
CA LEU A 62 -8.43 -38.38 -33.73
C LEU A 62 -9.01 -39.77 -33.40
N GLY A 63 -9.52 -40.52 -34.38
CA GLY A 63 -10.04 -41.89 -34.21
C GLY A 63 -11.20 -42.04 -33.21
N THR A 64 -11.86 -43.20 -33.18
CA THR A 64 -12.84 -43.56 -32.15
C THR A 64 -12.14 -44.12 -30.91
N ASP A 65 -12.75 -43.98 -29.72
CA ASP A 65 -12.13 -44.45 -28.46
C ASP A 65 -11.91 -45.99 -28.47
N PRO A 66 -10.66 -46.49 -28.40
CA PRO A 66 -10.36 -47.92 -28.37
C PRO A 66 -10.97 -48.65 -27.16
N ARG A 67 -11.26 -47.94 -26.06
CA ARG A 67 -11.76 -48.51 -24.80
C ARG A 67 -13.28 -48.59 -24.71
N GLU A 68 -13.99 -48.02 -25.68
CA GLU A 68 -15.46 -48.05 -25.71
C GLU A 68 -15.99 -49.48 -25.95
N ALA A 69 -15.29 -50.27 -26.78
CA ALA A 69 -15.61 -51.68 -27.01
C ALA A 69 -15.35 -52.57 -25.77
N ALA A 70 -14.34 -52.22 -24.95
CA ALA A 70 -14.02 -52.95 -23.72
C ALA A 70 -15.01 -52.64 -22.58
N ARG A 71 -15.52 -51.40 -22.50
CA ARG A 71 -16.57 -51.02 -21.54
C ARG A 71 -17.93 -51.62 -21.86
N ALA A 72 -18.20 -51.96 -23.14
CA ALA A 72 -19.42 -52.66 -23.54
C ALA A 72 -19.45 -54.14 -23.08
N GLN A 73 -18.31 -54.75 -22.72
CA GLN A 73 -18.23 -56.14 -22.26
C GLN A 73 -18.27 -56.31 -20.72
N GLN A 74 -18.17 -55.24 -19.93
CA GLN A 74 -18.21 -55.30 -18.46
C GLN A 74 -19.61 -55.10 -17.85
N LYS A 75 -20.67 -55.04 -18.66
CA LYS A 75 -22.07 -54.98 -18.22
C LYS A 75 -22.83 -56.28 -18.50
N GLU A 76 -22.30 -57.43 -18.10
CA GLU A 76 -23.09 -58.66 -17.96
C GLU A 76 -22.67 -59.45 -16.71
N ASN A 77 -23.42 -59.29 -15.61
CA ASN A 77 -24.01 -60.44 -14.92
C ASN A 77 -25.17 -60.03 -13.98
N PRO A 78 -26.20 -60.89 -13.79
CA PRO A 78 -27.56 -60.50 -13.42
C PRO A 78 -27.88 -60.77 -11.94
N TYR A 79 -28.94 -60.15 -11.38
CA TYR A 79 -29.93 -60.85 -10.53
C TYR A 79 -31.20 -59.99 -10.23
N VAL A 80 -32.34 -60.63 -10.48
CA VAL A 80 -33.73 -60.42 -10.02
C VAL A 80 -34.47 -59.11 -10.35
N THR A 81 -35.24 -59.17 -11.44
CA THR A 81 -36.49 -58.42 -11.63
C THR A 81 -37.69 -59.24 -11.16
N SER A 82 -38.77 -58.55 -10.76
CA SER A 82 -40.11 -59.15 -10.77
C SER A 82 -41.09 -58.24 -11.52
N ARG A 83 -41.84 -58.89 -12.44
CA ARG A 83 -43.15 -58.51 -13.04
C ARG A 83 -43.16 -57.61 -14.30
N PRO A 84 -44.19 -57.71 -15.18
CA PRO A 84 -44.29 -58.80 -16.17
C PRO A 84 -44.67 -58.33 -17.61
N MET A 85 -44.26 -59.14 -18.59
CA MET A 85 -44.91 -59.52 -19.86
C MET A 85 -45.90 -58.59 -20.61
N GLY A 86 -45.58 -58.36 -21.89
CA GLY A 86 -46.54 -58.06 -22.97
C GLY A 86 -45.88 -57.26 -24.12
N SER A 87 -45.27 -57.90 -25.13
CA SER A 87 -45.92 -58.33 -26.39
C SER A 87 -45.83 -57.31 -27.55
N LEU A 88 -44.89 -57.62 -28.46
CA LEU A 88 -45.03 -57.73 -29.93
C LEU A 88 -45.00 -56.49 -30.86
N ARG A 89 -44.08 -56.63 -31.85
CA ARG A 89 -44.03 -56.14 -33.26
C ARG A 89 -43.79 -54.64 -33.47
N GLY A 90 -42.97 -54.19 -34.44
CA GLY A 90 -42.19 -54.85 -35.48
C GLY A 90 -41.72 -53.83 -36.52
N ASN A 91 -40.49 -54.01 -36.98
CA ASN A 91 -39.90 -53.75 -38.31
C ASN A 91 -40.08 -52.41 -39.10
N SER A 92 -38.90 -51.88 -39.45
CA SER A 92 -38.41 -51.48 -40.79
C SER A 92 -38.83 -50.17 -41.49
N SER A 93 -37.76 -49.44 -41.86
CA SER A 93 -37.41 -48.89 -43.19
C SER A 93 -37.84 -47.48 -43.64
N THR A 94 -36.79 -46.70 -43.94
CA THR A 94 -36.52 -45.85 -45.14
C THR A 94 -37.11 -44.43 -45.32
N SER A 95 -36.15 -43.52 -45.53
CA SER A 95 -36.04 -42.43 -46.53
C SER A 95 -36.94 -41.19 -46.50
N ASP A 96 -36.23 -40.05 -46.39
CA ASP A 96 -36.31 -38.78 -47.14
C ASP A 96 -37.58 -37.89 -47.18
N ALA A 97 -37.30 -36.64 -46.79
CA ALA A 97 -37.68 -35.36 -47.40
C ALA A 97 -39.11 -34.79 -47.28
N ALA A 98 -39.12 -33.60 -46.65
CA ALA A 98 -39.85 -32.37 -46.97
C ALA A 98 -41.33 -32.18 -46.55
N GLU A 99 -41.62 -30.89 -46.32
CA GLU A 99 -42.91 -30.21 -46.15
C GLU A 99 -43.50 -29.99 -44.74
N ARG A 100 -43.47 -28.72 -44.30
CA ARG A 100 -44.54 -28.04 -43.53
C ARG A 100 -45.74 -27.80 -44.48
N PRO A 101 -47.02 -27.64 -44.06
CA PRO A 101 -47.45 -26.70 -43.00
C PRO A 101 -48.79 -26.96 -42.24
N GLY A 102 -48.96 -26.24 -41.11
CA GLY A 102 -50.25 -25.76 -40.55
C GLY A 102 -51.20 -26.82 -39.92
N GLN A 103 -52.17 -26.50 -39.07
CA GLN A 103 -52.58 -25.31 -38.31
C GLN A 103 -53.78 -25.76 -37.45
N GLY A 104 -53.95 -25.20 -36.25
CA GLY A 104 -55.18 -25.30 -35.42
C GLY A 104 -54.84 -25.04 -33.95
N ARG A 105 -54.89 -23.79 -33.44
CA ARG A 105 -56.06 -23.01 -32.93
C ARG A 105 -56.87 -23.78 -31.89
N GLY A 106 -57.15 -23.28 -30.69
CA GLY A 106 -56.93 -21.96 -30.08
C GLY A 106 -57.62 -21.83 -28.70
N LEU A 107 -57.79 -20.56 -28.26
CA LEU A 107 -58.47 -20.01 -27.05
C LEU A 107 -57.55 -19.92 -25.79
N SER A 108 -57.37 -18.81 -25.06
CA SER A 108 -58.01 -17.47 -24.97
C SER A 108 -57.15 -16.59 -24.01
N ASP A 109 -56.87 -15.30 -24.32
CA ASP A 109 -57.35 -14.03 -23.69
C ASP A 109 -57.36 -13.96 -22.15
N LEU A 110 -57.12 -12.89 -21.38
CA LEU A 110 -56.96 -11.42 -21.48
C LEU A 110 -56.40 -11.03 -20.07
N TRP A 111 -55.46 -10.11 -19.86
CA TRP A 111 -55.65 -8.65 -19.82
C TRP A 111 -54.31 -7.94 -20.04
N SER A 112 -54.33 -6.96 -20.93
CA SER A 112 -53.36 -5.89 -21.10
C SER A 112 -53.68 -4.71 -20.18
N ASP A 113 -52.71 -3.83 -19.94
CA ASP A 113 -52.93 -2.41 -20.27
C ASP A 113 -51.64 -1.74 -20.75
N SER A 114 -51.83 -0.90 -21.78
CA SER A 114 -50.82 -0.19 -22.60
C SER A 114 -50.67 1.28 -22.13
N PRO A 115 -49.89 2.16 -22.82
CA PRO A 115 -50.35 2.73 -24.11
C PRO A 115 -49.26 3.02 -25.17
N GLY A 116 -49.55 2.65 -26.43
CA GLY A 116 -49.78 3.60 -27.54
C GLY A 116 -48.60 4.25 -28.29
N PRO A 117 -48.39 3.94 -29.60
CA PRO A 117 -47.33 4.48 -30.45
C PRO A 117 -47.82 5.37 -31.63
N GLY A 118 -46.87 5.95 -32.37
CA GLY A 118 -47.00 6.25 -33.80
C GLY A 118 -45.76 6.96 -34.34
N ALA A 119 -45.30 6.83 -35.59
CA ALA A 119 -45.40 5.87 -36.67
C ALA A 119 -44.43 6.39 -37.77
N GLN A 120 -44.03 5.49 -38.69
CA GLN A 120 -43.46 5.73 -40.03
C GLN A 120 -41.93 5.95 -40.18
N SER A 121 -41.29 4.97 -40.82
CA SER A 121 -40.15 5.14 -41.76
C SER A 121 -40.72 5.34 -43.19
N PRO A 122 -39.99 5.85 -44.21
CA PRO A 122 -38.84 5.12 -44.78
C PRO A 122 -37.68 5.95 -45.40
N VAL A 123 -36.49 5.32 -45.43
CA VAL A 123 -35.52 5.15 -46.56
C VAL A 123 -35.04 6.38 -47.37
N GLU A 124 -33.70 6.60 -47.38
CA GLU A 124 -32.78 6.69 -48.55
C GLU A 124 -31.40 7.19 -48.05
N GLU A 125 -30.35 6.37 -48.07
CA GLU A 125 -29.29 6.26 -49.10
C GLU A 125 -28.31 7.44 -49.25
N ARG A 126 -27.05 7.14 -48.91
CA ARG A 126 -25.79 7.47 -49.62
C ARG A 126 -25.62 8.86 -50.24
N GLY A 127 -24.56 9.56 -49.84
CA GLY A 127 -24.01 10.62 -50.68
C GLY A 127 -22.88 11.43 -50.05
N SER A 128 -21.65 10.92 -50.13
CA SER A 128 -20.44 11.72 -49.96
C SER A 128 -20.42 12.91 -50.93
N LEU A 129 -19.83 14.05 -50.54
CA LEU A 129 -18.68 14.64 -51.24
C LEU A 129 -18.30 16.02 -50.67
N ARG A 130 -16.98 16.16 -50.52
CA ARG A 130 -16.17 17.37 -50.31
C ARG A 130 -16.62 18.57 -51.16
N ARG A 131 -16.56 19.77 -50.57
CA ARG A 131 -15.88 20.96 -51.14
C ARG A 131 -15.84 22.11 -50.13
N GLY A 132 -14.64 22.51 -49.71
CA GLY A 132 -14.39 23.94 -49.43
C GLY A 132 -14.11 24.69 -50.75
N PRO A 133 -13.52 25.89 -50.75
CA PRO A 133 -13.39 26.90 -49.69
C PRO A 133 -13.92 28.27 -50.17
N LEU A 134 -13.60 29.36 -49.44
CA LEU A 134 -13.73 30.83 -49.70
C LEU A 134 -14.49 31.45 -48.50
N GLY A 135 -13.94 32.31 -47.65
CA GLY A 135 -12.93 33.33 -47.85
C GLY A 135 -13.59 34.70 -47.65
N GLY A 136 -13.38 35.36 -46.49
CA GLY A 136 -13.64 36.79 -46.36
C GLY A 136 -14.12 37.33 -45.01
N ARG A 137 -13.19 38.08 -44.37
CA ARG A 137 -13.38 39.31 -43.55
C ARG A 137 -13.68 39.23 -42.03
N ARG A 138 -12.62 39.62 -41.31
CA ARG A 138 -12.52 40.32 -40.01
C ARG A 138 -13.74 41.18 -39.61
N MET A 139 -14.13 41.05 -38.33
CA MET A 139 -14.46 42.15 -37.42
C MET A 139 -14.04 41.71 -36.00
N GLY A 140 -13.33 42.57 -35.27
CA GLY A 140 -12.90 42.30 -33.89
C GLY A 140 -13.97 42.62 -32.85
N ALA A 141 -13.94 41.89 -31.75
CA ALA A 141 -14.49 42.28 -30.45
C ALA A 141 -13.84 41.42 -29.34
N GLN A 142 -13.66 42.05 -28.18
CA GLN A 142 -12.90 41.62 -26.99
C GLN A 142 -13.35 40.27 -26.41
N PRO A 143 -12.45 39.50 -25.74
CA PRO A 143 -12.87 38.34 -24.96
C PRO A 143 -13.44 38.79 -23.61
N GLN A 144 -14.72 38.47 -23.39
CA GLN A 144 -15.29 38.36 -22.05
C GLN A 144 -14.64 37.14 -21.37
N GLN A 145 -13.96 37.36 -20.25
CA GLN A 145 -13.61 36.30 -19.30
C GLN A 145 -14.91 35.70 -18.76
N GLN A 146 -15.30 34.54 -19.29
CA GLN A 146 -16.16 33.61 -18.58
C GLN A 146 -15.27 32.75 -17.70
N GLN A 147 -15.35 33.04 -16.41
CA GLN A 147 -14.79 32.21 -15.35
C GLN A 147 -15.70 30.98 -15.22
N GLU A 148 -15.39 29.92 -15.98
CA GLU A 148 -16.04 28.62 -15.79
C GLU A 148 -15.47 27.96 -14.53
N SER A 149 -16.32 27.86 -13.52
CA SER A 149 -16.09 27.05 -12.32
C SER A 149 -16.17 25.57 -12.69
N LEU A 150 -15.04 24.97 -13.06
CA LEU A 150 -14.89 23.53 -13.15
C LEU A 150 -14.78 22.94 -11.74
N ASN A 151 -15.65 21.99 -11.43
CA ASN A 151 -15.66 21.26 -10.17
C ASN A 151 -14.30 20.56 -9.95
N VAL A 152 -13.68 20.91 -8.83
CA VAL A 152 -12.37 20.44 -8.36
C VAL A 152 -12.40 18.95 -7.99
N ARG A 153 -11.38 18.19 -8.40
CA ARG A 153 -11.11 16.83 -7.93
C ARG A 153 -10.12 16.90 -6.76
N PRO A 154 -10.47 16.49 -5.53
CA PRO A 154 -9.52 16.42 -4.42
C PRO A 154 -8.67 15.13 -4.48
N LEU A 155 -7.37 15.24 -4.24
CA LEU A 155 -6.46 14.10 -4.00
C LEU A 155 -6.83 13.35 -2.69
N PRO A 156 -6.35 12.10 -2.49
CA PRO A 156 -6.52 11.39 -1.22
C PRO A 156 -6.01 12.20 -0.01
N SER A 157 -4.91 12.95 -0.19
CA SER A 157 -4.30 13.84 0.81
C SER A 157 -5.15 15.07 1.17
N GLN A 158 -6.22 15.35 0.44
CA GLN A 158 -7.05 16.57 0.59
C GLN A 158 -8.40 16.37 1.26
N ARG A 159 -8.77 15.14 1.67
CA ARG A 159 -10.03 14.92 2.40
C ARG A 159 -9.88 14.87 3.92
N ALA A 160 -8.83 15.50 4.45
CA ALA A 160 -8.77 15.89 5.85
C ALA A 160 -9.76 17.04 6.10
N GLY A 161 -10.88 16.73 6.74
CA GLY A 161 -11.77 17.74 7.32
C GLY A 161 -11.13 18.40 8.54
N SER A 162 -10.23 19.38 8.34
CA SER A 162 -10.00 20.46 9.29
C SER A 162 -9.43 21.68 8.57
N TYR A 163 -10.19 22.77 8.58
CA TYR A 163 -9.75 24.05 8.06
C TYR A 163 -8.63 24.62 8.95
N GLN A 164 -7.41 24.70 8.45
CA GLN A 164 -6.45 25.73 8.87
C GLN A 164 -6.38 26.79 7.78
N THR A 165 -7.40 27.66 7.73
CA THR A 165 -7.22 28.99 7.13
C THR A 165 -6.36 29.81 8.08
N GLN A 166 -5.06 29.94 7.79
CA GLN A 166 -4.25 31.00 8.36
C GLN A 166 -4.73 32.33 7.78
N ASN A 167 -5.31 33.16 8.64
CA ASN A 167 -5.68 34.52 8.31
C ASN A 167 -4.40 35.39 8.27
N PRO A 168 -4.08 36.11 7.17
CA PRO A 168 -2.82 36.86 7.04
C PRO A 168 -2.64 38.04 8.02
N ALA A 169 -3.58 38.28 8.93
CA ALA A 169 -3.58 39.43 9.83
C ALA A 169 -2.75 39.24 11.12
N TYR A 170 -2.13 38.07 11.36
CA TYR A 170 -1.36 37.81 12.59
C TYR A 170 0.16 37.94 12.44
N ALA A 171 0.69 38.14 11.23
CA ALA A 171 2.13 38.32 10.99
C ALA A 171 2.63 39.78 11.14
N GLN A 172 1.75 40.75 11.42
CA GLN A 172 2.14 42.15 11.63
C GLN A 172 2.04 42.64 13.08
N GLN A 173 1.79 41.77 14.06
CA GLN A 173 1.65 42.15 15.47
C GLN A 173 2.70 41.57 16.43
N GLN A 174 3.76 40.95 15.92
CA GLN A 174 4.92 40.53 16.74
C GLN A 174 6.19 41.38 16.56
N GLN A 175 6.13 42.48 15.80
CA GLN A 175 7.22 43.47 15.71
C GLN A 175 6.98 44.77 16.48
N GLN A 176 5.99 44.83 17.38
CA GLN A 176 5.76 46.04 18.18
C GLN A 176 5.32 45.71 19.61
N GLN A 177 6.18 45.03 20.37
CA GLN A 177 6.09 44.97 21.83
C GLN A 177 7.47 44.81 22.48
N GLN A 178 8.38 45.71 22.14
CA GLN A 178 9.35 46.24 23.08
C GLN A 178 9.03 47.72 23.26
N GLN A 179 8.21 48.05 24.25
CA GLN A 179 8.32 49.26 25.08
C GLN A 179 7.08 49.46 25.97
N LEU A 180 7.38 49.75 27.24
CA LEU A 180 6.60 50.55 28.20
C LEU A 180 5.53 49.85 29.06
N ARG A 181 5.97 49.61 30.30
CA ARG A 181 5.23 49.67 31.57
C ARG A 181 4.06 50.65 31.60
N GLY A 182 2.99 50.25 32.29
CA GLY A 182 2.33 51.12 33.28
C GLY A 182 0.80 51.15 33.28
N GLY A 183 0.20 50.48 34.28
CA GLY A 183 -0.87 51.00 35.15
C GLY A 183 -2.26 51.33 34.58
N GLY A 184 -3.30 50.88 35.30
CA GLY A 184 -4.49 51.71 35.55
C GLY A 184 -5.86 51.19 35.09
N ARG A 185 -6.60 50.71 36.10
CA ARG A 185 -8.06 50.48 36.26
C ARG A 185 -9.09 51.30 35.44
N ASP A 186 -10.19 50.59 35.18
CA ASP A 186 -11.63 50.92 35.41
C ASP A 186 -12.57 51.48 34.31
N THR A 187 -13.66 50.70 34.12
CA THR A 187 -15.10 51.05 33.98
C THR A 187 -15.80 51.25 32.62
N SER A 188 -16.81 50.36 32.42
CA SER A 188 -18.18 50.53 31.88
C SER A 188 -18.48 50.88 30.41
N SER A 189 -19.32 50.02 29.81
CA SER A 189 -19.99 50.06 28.49
C SER A 189 -21.04 51.20 28.36
N PRO A 190 -21.56 51.56 27.15
CA PRO A 190 -22.61 50.73 26.46
C PRO A 190 -22.72 50.80 24.90
N GLY A 191 -23.08 49.64 24.30
CA GLY A 191 -24.04 49.36 23.19
C GLY A 191 -24.13 50.16 21.87
N PRO A 192 -24.25 49.48 20.70
CA PRO A 192 -24.75 50.06 19.44
C PRO A 192 -26.21 49.67 19.08
N PRO A 193 -26.89 50.42 18.17
CA PRO A 193 -28.29 50.23 17.77
C PRO A 193 -28.47 49.36 16.50
N PRO A 194 -29.73 49.07 16.07
CA PRO A 194 -30.09 47.79 15.43
C PRO A 194 -30.45 47.84 13.93
N GLY A 195 -30.44 46.65 13.31
CA GLY A 195 -31.53 46.18 12.43
C GLY A 195 -31.31 46.14 10.91
N SER A 196 -31.29 44.93 10.33
CA SER A 196 -32.37 44.45 9.44
C SER A 196 -32.04 43.03 8.92
N SER A 197 -33.10 42.28 8.62
CA SER A 197 -33.20 40.82 8.72
C SER A 197 -33.44 40.13 7.38
N GLY A 198 -32.92 38.90 7.22
CA GLY A 198 -33.31 37.96 6.16
C GLY A 198 -33.10 36.49 6.59
N SER A 199 -34.22 35.83 6.88
CA SER A 199 -34.53 34.40 7.11
C SER A 199 -33.44 33.31 7.02
N GLY A 200 -33.13 32.69 8.17
CA GLY A 200 -32.52 31.36 8.34
C GLY A 200 -33.19 30.62 9.52
N SER A 201 -33.31 29.29 9.41
CA SER A 201 -34.19 28.41 10.20
C SER A 201 -33.79 28.30 11.69
N ALA A 202 -34.73 27.88 12.56
CA ALA A 202 -34.52 27.80 14.01
C ALA A 202 -33.45 26.78 14.46
N GLN A 203 -33.05 25.84 13.59
CA GLN A 203 -31.96 24.88 13.85
C GLN A 203 -30.56 25.49 13.65
N GLU A 204 -30.40 26.51 12.82
CA GLU A 204 -29.11 27.20 12.61
C GLU A 204 -28.78 28.19 13.72
N ARG A 205 -29.79 28.72 14.41
CA ARG A 205 -29.60 29.64 15.56
C ARG A 205 -29.20 28.93 16.85
N LEU A 206 -29.37 27.60 16.92
CA LEU A 206 -28.93 26.80 18.06
C LEU A 206 -27.43 26.43 17.95
N LYS A 207 -26.93 26.16 16.73
CA LYS A 207 -25.49 25.90 16.49
C LYS A 207 -24.61 27.15 16.65
N ALA A 208 -25.12 28.35 16.33
CA ALA A 208 -24.35 29.59 16.43
C ALA A 208 -24.21 30.18 17.85
N ARG A 209 -24.87 29.60 18.87
CA ARG A 209 -24.81 30.08 20.27
C ARG A 209 -24.09 29.15 21.25
N LEU A 210 -23.58 28.00 20.80
CA LEU A 210 -22.81 27.06 21.63
C LEU A 210 -21.29 27.08 21.36
N GLY A 211 -20.81 27.90 20.44
CA GLY A 211 -19.40 27.95 20.02
C GLY A 211 -18.51 29.03 20.65
N ARG A 212 -18.84 29.53 21.85
CA ARG A 212 -17.96 30.46 22.60
C ARG A 212 -18.00 30.17 24.09
N GLY A 213 -16.95 29.53 24.58
CA GLY A 213 -16.71 29.31 26.01
C GLY A 213 -15.33 28.70 26.24
N SER A 214 -14.37 29.56 26.55
CA SER A 214 -13.11 29.17 27.21
C SER A 214 -13.41 28.94 28.70
N SER A 215 -13.09 27.76 29.24
CA SER A 215 -12.45 27.59 30.56
C SER A 215 -12.39 26.11 30.97
N THR A 216 -11.25 25.76 31.57
CA THR A 216 -11.03 24.71 32.58
C THR A 216 -12.22 24.38 33.48
N ARG A 217 -12.42 23.07 33.79
CA ARG A 217 -12.94 22.49 35.05
C ARG A 217 -13.17 20.97 34.90
N SER A 218 -12.51 20.13 35.69
CA SER A 218 -12.80 19.67 37.06
C SER A 218 -13.85 18.54 37.12
N VAL A 219 -13.39 17.40 37.62
CA VAL A 219 -14.16 16.22 38.04
C VAL A 219 -15.16 16.62 39.12
N GLU A 220 -16.45 16.38 38.88
CA GLU A 220 -17.43 16.10 39.92
C GLU A 220 -18.62 15.33 39.30
N SER A 221 -19.05 14.31 40.04
CA SER A 221 -20.19 13.43 39.78
C SER A 221 -21.50 14.18 39.61
N ASP A 222 -22.30 13.84 38.60
CA ASP A 222 -23.74 14.12 38.65
C ASP A 222 -24.57 13.01 37.97
N ASP A 223 -25.58 12.59 38.72
CA ASP A 223 -26.54 11.54 38.41
C ASP A 223 -27.58 12.01 37.39
N GLY A 224 -27.98 11.10 36.50
CA GLY A 224 -29.32 11.04 35.93
C GLY A 224 -29.74 12.11 34.91
N LYS A 225 -29.65 11.78 33.61
CA LYS A 225 -30.76 11.84 32.62
C LYS A 225 -30.30 11.56 31.19
N GLY A 226 -31.03 10.65 30.51
CA GLY A 226 -31.33 10.75 29.08
C GLY A 226 -30.44 9.95 28.14
N GLY A 227 -30.82 8.68 27.92
CA GLY A 227 -30.27 7.81 26.89
C GLY A 227 -30.62 8.30 25.47
N GLN A 228 -29.58 8.67 24.72
CA GLN A 228 -29.51 8.62 23.25
C GLN A 228 -28.08 8.81 22.71
N GLY A 229 -27.07 9.03 23.57
CA GLY A 229 -25.67 9.23 23.16
C GLY A 229 -24.73 8.02 23.28
N GLN A 230 -25.02 7.01 24.10
CA GLN A 230 -24.04 5.96 24.45
C GLN A 230 -23.60 5.07 23.27
N GLY A 231 -24.45 4.88 22.25
CA GLY A 231 -24.11 4.08 21.08
C GLY A 231 -23.07 4.73 20.15
N SER A 232 -22.91 6.06 20.17
CA SER A 232 -21.93 6.77 19.32
C SER A 232 -20.54 6.87 19.97
N TYR A 233 -20.46 6.80 21.30
CA TYR A 233 -19.18 6.84 22.03
C TYR A 233 -18.47 5.47 21.99
N ALA A 234 -19.21 4.36 22.18
CA ALA A 234 -18.64 3.01 22.15
C ALA A 234 -17.98 2.63 20.81
N THR A 235 -18.44 3.20 19.69
CA THR A 235 -17.82 2.98 18.37
C THR A 235 -16.54 3.76 18.14
N GLN A 236 -16.34 4.88 18.85
CA GLN A 236 -15.16 5.76 18.69
C GLN A 236 -13.94 5.25 19.47
N ASP A 237 -14.18 4.44 20.50
CA ASP A 237 -13.15 3.93 21.41
C ASP A 237 -12.72 2.48 21.10
N PHE A 238 -13.35 1.84 20.11
CA PHE A 238 -13.01 0.48 19.67
C PHE A 238 -11.90 0.50 18.61
N ARG A 239 -10.69 0.08 19.02
CA ARG A 239 -9.52 -0.01 18.14
C ARG A 239 -9.49 -1.32 17.36
N HIS A 240 -9.22 -1.25 16.05
CA HIS A 240 -9.05 -2.42 15.18
C HIS A 240 -8.04 -2.12 14.07
N THR A 241 -8.39 -1.22 13.15
CA THR A 241 -7.50 -0.67 12.13
C THR A 241 -6.71 0.52 12.68
N CYS A 242 -5.51 0.75 12.15
CA CYS A 242 -4.78 1.99 12.42
C CYS A 242 -5.50 3.14 11.70
N GLU A 243 -6.05 4.11 12.43
CA GLU A 243 -6.63 5.33 11.86
C GLU A 243 -5.88 6.56 12.37
N GLN A 244 -5.81 7.61 11.56
CA GLN A 244 -5.23 8.88 12.00
C GLN A 244 -6.16 9.57 13.01
N HIS A 245 -5.56 10.21 14.02
CA HIS A 245 -6.25 11.06 14.99
C HIS A 245 -7.29 10.37 15.89
N GLU A 246 -7.18 9.05 16.11
CA GLU A 246 -8.03 8.29 17.03
C GLU A 246 -7.67 8.47 18.53
N GLY A 247 -7.10 9.61 18.91
CA GLY A 247 -6.76 9.90 20.31
C GLY A 247 -5.56 9.12 20.86
N MET A 248 -4.75 8.49 20.00
CA MET A 248 -3.49 7.86 20.38
C MET A 248 -2.39 8.91 20.58
N ALA A 249 -1.59 8.76 21.63
CA ALA A 249 -0.41 9.59 21.89
C ALA A 249 0.84 9.12 21.12
N GLY A 250 0.79 7.90 20.58
CA GLY A 250 1.87 7.27 19.83
C GLY A 250 1.61 5.77 19.75
N TYR A 251 2.08 5.12 18.69
CA TYR A 251 2.08 3.66 18.59
C TYR A 251 3.17 3.23 17.62
N GLY A 252 3.67 2.02 17.79
CA GLY A 252 4.63 1.45 16.86
C GLY A 252 5.48 0.37 17.48
N TRP A 253 6.32 -0.24 16.65
CA TRP A 253 7.33 -1.19 17.07
C TRP A 253 8.49 -0.47 17.76
N ASP A 254 8.77 -0.85 18.99
CA ASP A 254 9.94 -0.37 19.73
C ASP A 254 11.20 -1.07 19.22
N GLU A 255 11.05 -2.37 18.97
CA GLU A 255 12.04 -3.28 18.40
C GLU A 255 11.34 -4.36 17.60
N TYR A 256 11.77 -4.61 16.35
CA TYR A 256 11.18 -5.64 15.51
C TYR A 256 12.18 -6.19 14.49
N ASP A 257 12.22 -7.52 14.41
CA ASP A 257 12.93 -8.24 13.37
C ASP A 257 11.95 -9.21 12.71
N VAL A 258 11.76 -9.10 11.40
CA VAL A 258 10.83 -9.95 10.66
C VAL A 258 11.07 -11.45 10.87
N ARG A 259 12.29 -11.89 11.23
CA ARG A 259 12.58 -13.32 11.41
C ARG A 259 12.36 -13.83 12.83
N TYR A 260 12.45 -12.98 13.85
CA TYR A 260 12.27 -13.36 15.26
C TYR A 260 10.97 -12.85 15.87
N GLY A 261 10.47 -11.70 15.44
CA GLY A 261 9.40 -10.95 16.08
C GLY A 261 9.91 -9.71 16.79
N GLY A 262 9.16 -9.19 17.76
CA GLY A 262 9.51 -7.98 18.48
C GLY A 262 8.44 -7.49 19.47
N ARG A 263 8.65 -6.26 19.98
CA ARG A 263 7.75 -5.57 20.90
C ARG A 263 7.16 -4.33 20.23
N GLN A 264 5.85 -4.21 20.31
CA GLN A 264 5.10 -3.02 19.92
C GLN A 264 4.40 -2.45 21.15
N THR A 265 4.41 -1.12 21.28
CA THR A 265 3.66 -0.39 22.30
C THR A 265 2.68 0.57 21.63
N ILE A 266 1.46 0.61 22.17
CA ILE A 266 0.37 1.49 21.74
C ILE A 266 -0.01 2.35 22.94
N HIS A 267 0.23 3.66 22.84
CA HIS A 267 -0.12 4.63 23.87
C HIS A 267 -1.52 5.19 23.59
N ASP A 268 -2.56 4.47 24.00
CA ASP A 268 -3.96 4.87 23.77
C ASP A 268 -4.42 5.82 24.88
N ALA A 269 -4.11 7.10 24.70
CA ALA A 269 -4.56 8.15 25.61
C ALA A 269 -6.09 8.29 25.62
N GLY A 270 -6.76 8.02 24.49
CA GLY A 270 -8.22 8.01 24.40
C GLY A 270 -8.88 6.99 25.34
N ASN A 271 -8.31 5.78 25.43
CA ASN A 271 -8.76 4.73 26.34
C ASN A 271 -8.03 4.71 27.69
N SER A 272 -7.13 5.68 27.95
CA SER A 272 -6.33 5.77 29.19
C SER A 272 -5.50 4.52 29.51
N ILE A 273 -5.05 3.79 28.48
CA ILE A 273 -4.29 2.54 28.64
C ILE A 273 -3.14 2.46 27.63
N ASP A 274 -2.00 1.95 28.10
CA ASP A 274 -0.91 1.56 27.22
C ASP A 274 -0.98 0.04 26.99
N ILE A 275 -1.04 -0.38 25.72
CA ILE A 275 -1.06 -1.79 25.31
C ILE A 275 0.31 -2.16 24.75
N THR A 276 0.93 -3.19 25.33
CA THR A 276 2.16 -3.79 24.81
C THR A 276 1.84 -5.16 24.21
N THR A 277 2.26 -5.38 22.97
CA THR A 277 2.17 -6.68 22.29
C THR A 277 3.57 -7.18 21.94
N GLU A 278 3.96 -8.33 22.49
CA GLU A 278 5.25 -8.97 22.25
C GLU A 278 5.02 -10.21 21.37
N PHE A 279 5.27 -10.09 20.07
CA PHE A 279 5.10 -11.17 19.09
C PHE A 279 6.43 -11.87 18.85
N ILE A 280 6.48 -13.19 18.98
CA ILE A 280 7.69 -13.97 18.79
C ILE A 280 7.43 -15.21 17.95
N LYS A 281 8.37 -15.52 17.06
CA LYS A 281 8.38 -16.75 16.26
C LYS A 281 9.39 -17.74 16.81
N ILE A 282 8.97 -19.00 16.88
CA ILE A 282 9.76 -20.13 17.37
C ILE A 282 9.87 -21.13 16.23
N PRO A 283 11.05 -21.23 15.57
CA PRO A 283 11.22 -22.12 14.42
C PRO A 283 11.12 -23.59 14.85
N GLY A 284 10.58 -24.43 13.97
CA GLY A 284 10.47 -25.87 14.19
C GLY A 284 9.54 -26.54 13.18
N GLY A 285 9.61 -27.86 13.10
CA GLY A 285 8.74 -28.65 12.23
C GLY A 285 8.93 -28.40 10.72
N GLN A 286 7.88 -28.68 9.95
CA GLN A 286 7.92 -28.65 8.48
C GLN A 286 7.01 -27.56 7.87
N HIS A 287 6.23 -26.85 8.69
CA HIS A 287 5.19 -25.91 8.25
C HIS A 287 5.37 -24.50 8.86
N GLY A 288 6.61 -23.99 8.90
CA GLY A 288 6.90 -22.62 9.35
C GLY A 288 7.03 -22.41 10.87
N GLY A 289 6.83 -23.45 11.68
CA GLY A 289 7.04 -23.41 13.13
C GLY A 289 5.86 -22.89 13.92
N SER A 290 6.16 -22.31 15.08
CA SER A 290 5.19 -21.85 16.08
C SER A 290 5.38 -20.35 16.35
N TRP A 291 4.39 -19.70 16.94
CA TRP A 291 4.50 -18.30 17.35
C TRP A 291 3.66 -18.00 18.59
N GLY A 292 4.00 -16.94 19.30
CA GLY A 292 3.24 -16.45 20.45
C GLY A 292 3.14 -14.94 20.46
N VAL A 293 2.03 -14.42 20.98
CA VAL A 293 1.83 -13.00 21.29
C VAL A 293 1.52 -12.88 22.76
N ARG A 294 2.34 -12.15 23.52
CA ARG A 294 1.99 -11.70 24.87
C ARG A 294 1.33 -10.34 24.78
N VAL A 295 0.13 -10.20 25.34
CA VAL A 295 -0.64 -8.97 25.37
C VAL A 295 -0.68 -8.45 26.81
N LYS A 296 -0.21 -7.21 27.01
CA LYS A 296 -0.23 -6.54 28.32
C LYS A 296 -0.98 -5.22 28.20
N GLY A 297 -1.84 -4.95 29.17
CA GLY A 297 -2.46 -3.64 29.34
C GLY A 297 -2.02 -3.01 30.64
N THR A 298 -1.56 -1.75 30.57
CA THR A 298 -1.16 -0.98 31.75
C THR A 298 -1.92 0.33 31.78
N PRO A 299 -2.79 0.57 32.79
CA PRO A 299 -3.45 1.86 32.96
C PRO A 299 -2.42 2.98 33.04
N ARG A 300 -2.69 4.08 32.34
CA ARG A 300 -1.82 5.26 32.34
C ARG A 300 -1.91 5.99 33.68
N GLU A 301 -0.96 6.89 33.95
CA GLU A 301 -0.96 7.68 35.19
C GLU A 301 -2.23 8.55 35.36
N ASP A 302 -2.83 8.97 34.25
CA ASP A 302 -4.07 9.73 34.17
C ASP A 302 -5.34 8.86 34.11
N ALA A 303 -5.20 7.54 34.20
CA ALA A 303 -6.31 6.60 34.17
C ALA A 303 -7.20 6.70 35.42
N PRO A 304 -8.51 6.41 35.28
CA PRO A 304 -9.40 6.29 36.44
C PRO A 304 -8.96 5.15 37.36
N ALA A 305 -9.23 5.31 38.67
CA ALA A 305 -8.80 4.36 39.70
C ALA A 305 -9.25 2.90 39.47
N ARG A 306 -10.33 2.69 38.71
CA ARG A 306 -10.83 1.39 38.29
C ARG A 306 -11.11 1.43 36.79
N LEU A 307 -10.05 1.35 35.98
CA LEU A 307 -10.18 1.28 34.53
C LEU A 307 -10.67 -0.11 34.11
N MET A 308 -11.76 -0.16 33.36
CA MET A 308 -12.28 -1.40 32.76
C MET A 308 -11.84 -1.49 31.32
N SER A 309 -11.19 -2.59 30.95
CA SER A 309 -10.67 -2.81 29.59
C SER A 309 -11.24 -4.08 29.01
N THR A 310 -11.66 -4.02 27.74
CA THR A 310 -12.10 -5.20 26.99
C THR A 310 -11.10 -5.48 25.88
N VAL A 311 -10.63 -6.72 25.80
CA VAL A 311 -9.76 -7.18 24.73
C VAL A 311 -10.46 -8.28 23.96
N LEU A 312 -10.46 -8.16 22.63
CA LEU A 312 -10.99 -9.16 21.72
C LEU A 312 -9.87 -9.71 20.86
N PHE A 313 -9.75 -11.03 20.84
CA PHE A 313 -8.94 -11.76 19.87
C PHE A 313 -9.87 -12.46 18.90
N TYR A 314 -9.60 -12.41 17.61
CA TYR A 314 -10.33 -13.21 16.63
C TYR A 314 -9.38 -14.00 15.75
N ALA A 315 -9.80 -15.20 15.36
CA ALA A 315 -9.10 -16.04 14.41
C ALA A 315 -10.08 -16.46 13.31
N GLY A 316 -9.69 -16.28 12.06
CA GLY A 316 -10.46 -16.63 10.88
C GLY A 316 -9.69 -17.58 9.97
N MET A 317 -10.37 -18.56 9.38
CA MET A 317 -9.81 -19.52 8.43
C MET A 317 -10.38 -19.24 7.03
N GLU A 318 -9.48 -18.88 6.11
CA GLU A 318 -9.76 -18.69 4.68
C GLU A 318 -9.31 -19.92 3.88
N GLY A 319 -9.94 -20.16 2.72
CA GLY A 319 -9.60 -21.28 1.85
C GLY A 319 -9.97 -22.67 2.39
N PHE A 320 -9.25 -23.70 1.93
CA PHE A 320 -9.48 -25.08 2.31
C PHE A 320 -8.81 -25.41 3.65
N GLY A 321 -9.61 -25.47 4.71
CA GLY A 321 -9.16 -25.83 6.04
C GLY A 321 -10.32 -25.92 7.02
N SER A 322 -10.00 -26.14 8.29
CA SER A 322 -10.96 -26.07 9.39
C SER A 322 -10.31 -25.40 10.59
N LEU A 323 -11.12 -24.72 11.39
CA LEU A 323 -10.77 -24.17 12.68
C LEU A 323 -11.95 -24.42 13.61
N SER A 324 -11.69 -24.93 14.81
CA SER A 324 -12.76 -25.29 15.74
C SER A 324 -12.31 -25.11 17.19
N VAL A 325 -13.22 -24.58 18.02
CA VAL A 325 -13.01 -24.44 19.47
C VAL A 325 -13.23 -25.79 20.13
N GLN A 326 -12.25 -26.26 20.90
CA GLN A 326 -12.24 -27.58 21.54
C GLN A 326 -12.79 -27.58 22.97
N ASN A 327 -12.98 -26.41 23.57
CA ASN A 327 -13.54 -26.29 24.91
C ASN A 327 -14.98 -26.83 24.94
N GLU A 328 -15.34 -27.54 26.02
CA GLU A 328 -16.73 -27.88 26.28
C GLU A 328 -17.57 -26.61 26.45
N ARG A 329 -18.78 -26.64 25.91
CA ARG A 329 -19.72 -25.52 26.04
C ARG A 329 -20.17 -25.40 27.51
N ASP A 330 -19.93 -24.24 28.08
CA ASP A 330 -20.51 -23.80 29.35
C ASP A 330 -21.21 -22.47 29.07
N ASP A 331 -22.53 -22.40 29.32
CA ASP A 331 -23.35 -21.22 28.99
C ASP A 331 -22.88 -19.94 29.72
N LEU A 332 -22.18 -20.06 30.86
CA LEU A 332 -21.65 -18.93 31.62
C LEU A 332 -20.27 -18.44 31.13
N GLY A 333 -19.64 -19.12 30.16
CA GLY A 333 -18.32 -18.80 29.63
C GLY A 333 -17.25 -19.84 29.98
N ILE A 334 -16.05 -19.70 29.43
CA ILE A 334 -14.96 -20.67 29.60
C ILE A 334 -14.13 -20.33 30.86
N VAL A 335 -13.86 -21.34 31.70
CA VAL A 335 -12.82 -21.28 32.75
C VAL A 335 -11.51 -21.82 32.18
N GLY A 336 -10.40 -21.14 32.45
CA GLY A 336 -9.09 -21.53 31.94
C GLY A 336 -8.85 -21.12 30.48
N PRO A 337 -7.87 -21.77 29.80
CA PRO A 337 -7.47 -21.38 28.46
C PRO A 337 -8.51 -21.77 27.39
N VAL A 338 -8.72 -20.88 26.42
CA VAL A 338 -9.48 -21.20 25.20
C VAL A 338 -8.56 -21.92 24.22
N THR A 339 -8.93 -23.11 23.79
CA THR A 339 -8.18 -23.93 22.84
C THR A 339 -8.95 -24.07 21.54
N MET A 340 -8.29 -23.73 20.45
CA MET A 340 -8.74 -23.95 19.08
C MET A 340 -7.79 -24.91 18.38
N GLU A 341 -8.33 -25.84 17.61
CA GLU A 341 -7.56 -26.73 16.73
C GLU A 341 -7.97 -26.47 15.29
N GLY A 342 -6.99 -26.46 14.41
CA GLY A 342 -7.20 -26.23 12.99
C GLY A 342 -6.26 -27.04 12.12
N SER A 343 -6.61 -27.09 10.85
CA SER A 343 -5.84 -27.79 9.83
C SER A 343 -5.99 -27.08 8.50
N SER A 344 -4.89 -26.93 7.77
CA SER A 344 -4.88 -26.43 6.40
C SER A 344 -3.82 -27.17 5.57
N ASN A 345 -3.92 -27.09 4.24
CA ASN A 345 -2.95 -27.74 3.36
C ASN A 345 -1.52 -27.19 3.52
N GLU A 346 -1.40 -25.91 3.88
CA GLU A 346 -0.13 -25.20 3.93
C GLU A 346 0.52 -25.24 5.32
N LEU A 347 -0.29 -25.13 6.37
CA LEU A 347 0.19 -25.10 7.76
C LEU A 347 0.16 -26.48 8.43
N GLY A 348 -0.48 -27.47 7.80
CA GLY A 348 -0.78 -28.75 8.41
C GLY A 348 -1.74 -28.60 9.60
N ASP A 349 -1.70 -29.57 10.52
CA ASP A 349 -2.43 -29.49 11.77
C ASP A 349 -1.75 -28.51 12.74
N PHE A 350 -2.56 -27.74 13.47
CA PHE A 350 -2.06 -26.78 14.45
C PHE A 350 -3.04 -26.57 15.60
N LYS A 351 -2.51 -26.01 16.68
CA LYS A 351 -3.26 -25.64 17.87
C LYS A 351 -3.04 -24.16 18.21
N LEU A 352 -4.12 -23.46 18.49
CA LEU A 352 -4.11 -22.06 18.94
C LEU A 352 -4.71 -21.98 20.34
N GLN A 353 -4.00 -21.37 21.27
CA GLN A 353 -4.42 -21.27 22.67
C GLN A 353 -4.41 -19.80 23.12
N VAL A 354 -5.53 -19.33 23.67
CA VAL A 354 -5.61 -18.04 24.38
C VAL A 354 -5.62 -18.35 25.87
N THR A 355 -4.55 -17.97 26.57
CA THR A 355 -4.36 -18.35 27.98
C THR A 355 -5.25 -17.54 28.91
N GLU A 356 -5.40 -18.01 30.15
CA GLU A 356 -6.11 -17.26 31.20
C GLU A 356 -5.34 -16.01 31.63
N GLY A 357 -4.00 -16.09 31.57
CA GLY A 357 -3.10 -15.10 32.15
C GLY A 357 -2.76 -15.41 33.61
N PRO A 358 -1.97 -14.57 34.28
CA PRO A 358 -1.60 -14.76 35.67
C PRO A 358 -2.78 -14.43 36.61
N ASN A 359 -2.79 -15.03 37.80
CA ASN A 359 -3.77 -14.76 38.87
C ASN A 359 -3.79 -13.31 39.37
N SER A 360 -2.84 -12.47 38.92
CA SER A 360 -2.84 -11.04 39.18
C SER A 360 -3.84 -10.25 38.34
N ASN A 361 -4.38 -10.85 37.27
CA ASN A 361 -5.44 -10.25 36.48
C ASN A 361 -6.70 -10.08 37.34
N LEU A 362 -7.25 -8.87 37.34
CA LEU A 362 -8.51 -8.57 38.02
C LEU A 362 -9.63 -8.43 37.01
N HIS A 363 -10.85 -8.73 37.45
CA HIS A 363 -12.05 -8.73 36.63
C HIS A 363 -13.15 -7.85 37.26
N PRO A 364 -14.10 -7.34 36.46
CA PRO A 364 -15.16 -6.48 36.98
C PRO A 364 -15.98 -7.18 38.09
N PRO A 365 -16.44 -6.43 39.11
CA PRO A 365 -17.16 -7.01 40.23
C PRO A 365 -18.61 -7.42 39.85
N PRO A 366 -19.22 -8.39 40.58
CA PRO A 366 -20.60 -8.83 40.37
C PRO A 366 -21.61 -7.83 40.95
N ASN A 367 -21.75 -6.66 40.32
CA ASN A 367 -22.58 -5.55 40.82
C ASN A 367 -23.97 -5.45 40.17
N HIS A 368 -24.30 -6.33 39.23
CA HIS A 368 -25.58 -6.35 38.52
C HIS A 368 -26.05 -7.79 38.30
N LYS A 369 -27.38 -7.99 38.21
CA LYS A 369 -28.00 -9.33 38.03
C LYS A 369 -27.54 -10.06 36.77
N SER A 370 -27.17 -9.31 35.72
CA SER A 370 -26.61 -9.88 34.49
C SER A 370 -25.35 -10.72 34.74
N TYR A 371 -24.62 -10.49 35.84
CA TYR A 371 -23.45 -11.28 36.21
C TYR A 371 -23.79 -12.75 36.48
N GLU A 372 -24.99 -13.05 37.00
CA GLU A 372 -25.42 -14.44 37.26
C GLU A 372 -25.49 -15.26 35.97
N ASN A 373 -25.84 -14.60 34.85
CA ASN A 373 -25.96 -15.23 33.54
C ASN A 373 -24.68 -15.07 32.70
N LYS A 374 -23.91 -14.01 32.92
CA LYS A 374 -22.73 -13.65 32.13
C LYS A 374 -21.60 -13.10 33.02
N PRO A 375 -20.95 -13.97 33.81
CA PRO A 375 -19.86 -13.56 34.69
C PRO A 375 -18.62 -13.18 33.87
N LEU A 376 -17.98 -12.05 34.20
CA LEU A 376 -16.91 -11.44 33.39
C LEU A 376 -15.49 -11.84 33.85
N ASP A 377 -15.39 -12.68 34.87
CA ASP A 377 -14.18 -13.44 35.23
C ASP A 377 -14.02 -14.71 34.38
N ARG A 378 -14.96 -14.99 33.48
CA ARG A 378 -14.90 -16.08 32.50
C ARG A 378 -14.70 -15.53 31.09
N THR A 379 -14.03 -16.31 30.25
CA THR A 379 -13.76 -15.90 28.86
C THR A 379 -14.99 -16.19 27.98
N MET A 380 -15.44 -15.21 27.21
CA MET A 380 -16.58 -15.36 26.29
C MET A 380 -16.09 -15.75 24.90
N VAL A 381 -16.76 -16.70 24.24
CA VAL A 381 -16.40 -17.14 22.89
C VAL A 381 -17.61 -17.17 21.98
N ALA A 382 -17.50 -16.51 20.82
CA ALA A 382 -18.50 -16.52 19.76
C ALA A 382 -17.92 -17.11 18.47
N SER A 383 -18.57 -18.12 17.91
CA SER A 383 -18.24 -18.66 16.59
C SER A 383 -19.16 -18.07 15.51
N LEU A 384 -18.59 -17.74 14.35
CA LEU A 384 -19.31 -17.23 13.18
C LEU A 384 -18.92 -18.01 11.93
N GLN A 385 -19.89 -18.19 11.03
CA GLN A 385 -19.63 -18.60 9.66
C GLN A 385 -19.61 -17.35 8.77
N VAL A 386 -18.45 -17.01 8.25
CA VAL A 386 -18.19 -15.79 7.51
C VAL A 386 -17.69 -16.14 6.10
N PRO A 387 -18.30 -15.57 5.03
CA PRO A 387 -17.73 -15.68 3.69
C PRO A 387 -16.32 -15.09 3.63
N GLU A 388 -15.40 -15.74 2.93
CA GLU A 388 -13.99 -15.33 2.80
C GLU A 388 -13.83 -13.82 2.50
N GLY A 389 -14.50 -13.31 1.47
CA GLY A 389 -14.43 -11.89 1.10
C GLY A 389 -15.00 -10.88 2.12
N ALA A 390 -15.59 -11.34 3.23
CA ALA A 390 -16.10 -10.50 4.31
C ALA A 390 -15.27 -10.64 5.61
N MET A 391 -14.27 -11.53 5.66
CA MET A 391 -13.52 -11.81 6.90
C MET A 391 -12.74 -10.60 7.41
N TRP A 392 -12.19 -9.78 6.51
CA TRP A 392 -11.55 -8.51 6.84
C TRP A 392 -12.48 -7.51 7.55
N GLN A 393 -13.80 -7.67 7.44
CA GLN A 393 -14.81 -6.81 8.09
C GLN A 393 -15.07 -7.21 9.56
N ALA A 394 -14.09 -7.82 10.23
CA ALA A 394 -14.19 -8.36 11.58
C ALA A 394 -14.82 -7.38 12.59
N LYS A 395 -14.41 -6.10 12.59
CA LYS A 395 -14.99 -5.06 13.46
C LYS A 395 -16.52 -4.97 13.30
N SER A 396 -17.00 -4.86 12.06
CA SER A 396 -18.44 -4.77 11.77
C SER A 396 -19.20 -6.04 12.16
N LEU A 397 -18.60 -7.21 11.92
CA LEU A 397 -19.20 -8.51 12.28
C LEU A 397 -19.33 -8.67 13.80
N ILE A 398 -18.27 -8.33 14.55
CA ILE A 398 -18.25 -8.36 16.01
C ILE A 398 -19.29 -7.39 16.58
N PHE A 399 -19.38 -6.15 16.06
CA PHE A 399 -20.41 -5.21 16.50
C PHE A 399 -21.83 -5.69 16.20
N SER A 400 -22.04 -6.34 15.06
CA SER A 400 -23.34 -6.95 14.75
C SER A 400 -23.70 -8.03 15.77
N GLN A 401 -22.73 -8.84 16.18
CA GLN A 401 -22.90 -9.88 17.18
C GLN A 401 -23.19 -9.27 18.58
N MET A 402 -22.44 -8.25 19.01
CA MET A 402 -22.69 -7.55 20.26
C MET A 402 -24.07 -6.87 20.29
N LYS A 403 -24.54 -6.36 19.15
CA LYS A 403 -25.85 -5.70 19.08
C LYS A 403 -26.99 -6.64 19.44
N GLU A 404 -26.95 -7.89 19.00
CA GLU A 404 -27.96 -8.90 19.34
C GLU A 404 -28.03 -9.12 20.86
N GLU A 405 -26.87 -9.18 21.52
CA GLU A 405 -26.76 -9.30 22.97
C GLU A 405 -27.29 -8.06 23.71
N ILE A 406 -26.94 -6.87 23.21
CA ILE A 406 -27.40 -5.59 23.77
C ILE A 406 -28.92 -5.49 23.70
N ASP A 407 -29.52 -5.80 22.55
CA ASP A 407 -30.98 -5.76 22.36
C ASP A 407 -31.69 -6.75 23.30
N ALA A 408 -31.11 -7.94 23.52
CA ALA A 408 -31.63 -8.93 24.46
C ALA A 408 -31.54 -8.45 25.93
N MET A 409 -30.40 -7.87 26.34
CA MET A 409 -30.23 -7.33 27.69
C MET A 409 -31.17 -6.15 27.98
N ILE A 410 -31.37 -5.27 27.00
CA ILE A 410 -32.31 -4.13 27.13
C ILE A 410 -33.76 -4.65 27.24
N ALA A 411 -34.11 -5.71 26.49
CA ALA A 411 -35.43 -6.33 26.60
C ALA A 411 -35.67 -6.98 27.97
N GLU A 412 -34.64 -7.59 28.57
CA GLU A 412 -34.74 -8.27 29.87
C GLU A 412 -34.76 -7.29 31.06
N TYR A 413 -33.82 -6.33 31.09
CA TYR A 413 -33.62 -5.46 32.26
C TYR A 413 -34.25 -4.06 32.12
N GLY A 414 -34.69 -3.69 30.91
CA GLY A 414 -35.16 -2.35 30.61
C GLY A 414 -34.05 -1.30 30.59
N GLN A 415 -34.35 -0.09 30.11
CA GLN A 415 -33.37 0.99 30.02
C GLN A 415 -32.98 1.60 31.37
N GLU A 416 -33.84 1.51 32.38
CA GLU A 416 -33.61 2.12 33.70
C GLU A 416 -32.68 1.29 34.60
N ASN A 417 -32.60 -0.02 34.36
CA ASN A 417 -31.73 -0.96 35.09
C ASN A 417 -30.80 -1.70 34.12
N ALA A 418 -30.28 -0.98 33.13
CA ALA A 418 -29.35 -1.56 32.16
C ALA A 418 -28.05 -2.01 32.86
N PRO A 419 -27.44 -3.14 32.44
CA PRO A 419 -26.13 -3.55 32.93
C PRO A 419 -25.07 -2.45 32.74
N PRO A 420 -23.99 -2.45 33.54
CA PRO A 420 -22.91 -1.49 33.32
C PRO A 420 -22.28 -1.67 31.92
N PRO A 421 -21.59 -0.64 31.37
CA PRO A 421 -21.07 -0.68 30.00
C PRO A 421 -20.20 -1.91 29.70
N TRP A 422 -19.32 -2.30 30.62
CA TRP A 422 -18.43 -3.45 30.46
C TRP A 422 -19.16 -4.81 30.44
N ALA A 423 -20.39 -4.88 30.94
CA ALA A 423 -21.25 -6.07 30.82
C ALA A 423 -22.13 -6.00 29.56
N THR A 424 -22.53 -4.80 29.16
CA THR A 424 -23.38 -4.54 27.98
C THR A 424 -22.65 -4.82 26.67
N PHE A 425 -21.40 -4.33 26.53
CA PHE A 425 -20.61 -4.49 25.30
C PHE A 425 -19.83 -5.82 25.29
N THR A 426 -20.57 -6.93 25.35
CA THR A 426 -20.00 -8.27 25.38
C THR A 426 -20.56 -9.13 24.26
N VAL A 427 -19.68 -9.91 23.63
CA VAL A 427 -20.07 -10.93 22.67
C VAL A 427 -20.85 -12.03 23.37
N GLY A 428 -21.70 -12.71 22.62
CA GLY A 428 -22.41 -13.90 23.09
C GLY A 428 -21.44 -15.04 23.34
N ASN A 429 -21.89 -16.03 24.10
CA ASN A 429 -21.12 -17.23 24.39
C ASN A 429 -21.67 -18.42 23.60
N ASP A 430 -21.59 -18.30 22.27
CA ASP A 430 -22.16 -19.24 21.30
C ASP A 430 -21.05 -19.99 20.55
N ILE A 431 -20.54 -21.04 21.20
CA ILE A 431 -19.56 -21.95 20.60
C ILE A 431 -20.30 -22.91 19.67
N LYS A 432 -20.07 -22.73 18.37
CA LYS A 432 -20.62 -23.55 17.28
C LYS A 432 -19.60 -23.75 16.17
N GLU A 433 -19.97 -24.58 15.19
CA GLU A 433 -19.22 -24.70 13.94
C GLU A 433 -19.19 -23.35 13.21
N GLY A 434 -18.02 -23.01 12.68
CA GLY A 434 -17.77 -21.76 11.98
C GLY A 434 -16.32 -21.73 11.50
N ASN A 435 -15.98 -20.69 10.75
CA ASN A 435 -14.62 -20.44 10.28
C ASN A 435 -14.02 -19.16 10.89
N MET A 436 -14.77 -18.44 11.73
CA MET A 436 -14.27 -17.31 12.50
C MET A 436 -14.67 -17.48 13.96
N HIS A 437 -13.72 -17.31 14.88
CA HIS A 437 -13.97 -17.38 16.32
C HIS A 437 -13.46 -16.13 16.99
N VAL A 438 -14.27 -15.56 17.89
CA VAL A 438 -13.98 -14.35 18.66
C VAL A 438 -13.89 -14.75 20.13
N VAL A 439 -12.80 -14.36 20.78
CA VAL A 439 -12.51 -14.58 22.19
C VAL A 439 -12.47 -13.22 22.88
N GLN A 440 -13.36 -12.97 23.84
CA GLN A 440 -13.42 -11.72 24.58
C GLN A 440 -13.03 -11.95 26.05
N LYS A 441 -12.17 -11.06 26.56
CA LYS A 441 -11.78 -10.96 27.97
C LYS A 441 -12.02 -9.53 28.47
N VAL A 442 -12.49 -9.40 29.70
CA VAL A 442 -12.75 -8.10 30.35
C VAL A 442 -11.95 -8.01 31.63
N PHE A 443 -11.17 -6.94 31.79
CA PHE A 443 -10.23 -6.76 32.89
C PHE A 443 -10.50 -5.47 33.66
N GLU A 444 -10.09 -5.45 34.92
CA GLU A 444 -9.97 -4.26 35.75
C GLU A 444 -8.49 -3.95 36.00
N GLY A 445 -8.05 -2.74 35.63
CA GLY A 445 -6.65 -2.31 35.81
C GLY A 445 -5.68 -2.99 34.85
N SER A 446 -4.50 -3.34 35.35
CA SER A 446 -3.47 -4.02 34.55
C SER A 446 -3.84 -5.47 34.26
N PHE A 447 -3.48 -5.93 33.06
CA PHE A 447 -3.70 -7.33 32.67
C PHE A 447 -2.57 -7.86 31.80
N GLU A 448 -2.43 -9.18 31.77
CA GLU A 448 -1.52 -9.90 30.88
C GLU A 448 -2.15 -11.25 30.45
N PHE A 449 -2.00 -11.65 29.19
CA PHE A 449 -2.29 -13.01 28.73
C PHE A 449 -1.53 -13.31 27.43
N ASP A 450 -1.48 -14.58 27.06
CA ASP A 450 -0.77 -15.06 25.87
C ASP A 450 -1.75 -15.64 24.83
N ILE A 451 -1.42 -15.44 23.56
CA ILE A 451 -2.02 -16.12 22.40
C ILE A 451 -0.91 -16.95 21.77
N ILE A 452 -1.04 -18.27 21.78
CA ILE A 452 0.03 -19.19 21.37
C ILE A 452 -0.46 -20.07 20.24
N TYR A 453 0.23 -20.02 19.11
CA TYR A 453 0.08 -20.94 17.99
C TYR A 453 1.19 -21.98 18.01
N SER A 454 0.83 -23.25 17.99
CA SER A 454 1.75 -24.39 17.93
C SER A 454 1.49 -25.23 16.68
N SER A 455 2.48 -25.37 15.81
CA SER A 455 2.41 -26.34 14.70
C SER A 455 2.51 -27.76 15.24
N ALA A 456 1.63 -28.68 14.78
CA ALA A 456 1.70 -30.08 15.14
C ALA A 456 2.95 -30.79 14.58
N SER A 457 3.62 -30.18 13.59
CA SER A 457 4.87 -30.69 13.04
C SER A 457 6.11 -30.34 13.86
N ALA A 458 5.99 -29.43 14.84
CA ALA A 458 7.09 -29.08 15.74
C ALA A 458 7.32 -30.18 16.80
N GLU A 459 8.53 -30.22 17.39
CA GLU A 459 8.90 -31.26 18.37
C GLU A 459 8.03 -31.23 19.63
N ALA A 460 7.62 -30.04 20.07
CA ALA A 460 6.78 -29.83 21.23
C ALA A 460 5.88 -28.60 21.06
N PRO A 461 4.68 -28.57 21.68
CA PRO A 461 3.86 -27.36 21.78
C PRO A 461 4.58 -26.26 22.58
N VAL A 462 4.36 -25.01 22.18
CA VAL A 462 4.92 -23.84 22.85
C VAL A 462 4.13 -23.52 24.12
N THR A 463 4.83 -23.13 25.18
CA THR A 463 4.24 -22.66 26.45
C THR A 463 4.52 -21.18 26.71
N SER A 464 3.83 -20.59 27.69
CA SER A 464 4.09 -19.22 28.16
C SER A 464 5.50 -19.00 28.71
N ASP A 465 6.13 -20.04 29.25
CA ASP A 465 7.52 -19.98 29.75
C ASP A 465 8.52 -19.95 28.58
N ASP A 466 8.28 -20.80 27.56
CA ASP A 466 9.07 -20.79 26.32
C ASP A 466 8.98 -19.43 25.62
N LEU A 467 7.77 -18.85 25.58
CA LEU A 467 7.55 -17.51 25.02
C LEU A 467 8.35 -16.45 25.78
N SER A 468 8.37 -16.50 27.12
CA SER A 468 9.12 -15.54 27.94
C SER A 468 10.63 -15.57 27.63
N GLY A 469 11.22 -16.77 27.55
CA GLY A 469 12.63 -16.93 27.17
C GLY A 469 12.93 -16.50 25.73
N ALA A 470 11.99 -16.74 24.82
CA ALA A 470 12.13 -16.35 23.42
C ALA A 470 12.03 -14.82 23.22
N ILE A 471 11.17 -14.11 23.99
CA ILE A 471 11.08 -12.65 24.01
C ILE A 471 12.43 -12.02 24.41
N GLU A 472 13.03 -12.49 25.51
CA GLU A 472 14.31 -11.97 26.01
C GLU A 472 15.45 -12.18 24.99
N LYS A 473 15.47 -13.36 24.36
CA LYS A 473 16.44 -13.69 23.32
C LYS A 473 16.29 -12.79 22.09
N ALA A 474 15.07 -12.61 21.57
CA ALA A 474 14.81 -11.77 20.40
C ALA A 474 15.20 -10.31 20.65
N THR A 475 14.82 -9.76 21.82
CA THR A 475 15.20 -8.41 22.27
C THR A 475 16.71 -8.22 22.25
N THR A 476 17.44 -9.17 22.86
CA THR A 476 18.90 -9.11 22.95
C THR A 476 19.58 -9.24 21.58
N GLN A 477 19.10 -10.16 20.74
CA GLN A 477 19.63 -10.36 19.39
C GLN A 477 19.40 -9.15 18.49
N PHE A 478 18.19 -8.56 18.52
CA PHE A 478 17.88 -7.34 17.80
C PHE A 478 18.83 -6.20 18.21
N ALA A 479 18.97 -5.94 19.52
CA ALA A 479 19.82 -4.86 20.02
C ALA A 479 21.30 -5.05 19.62
N HIS A 480 21.82 -6.28 19.69
CA HIS A 480 23.18 -6.60 19.27
C HIS A 480 23.39 -6.38 17.77
N ARG A 481 22.47 -6.90 16.93
CA ARG A 481 22.53 -6.74 15.48
C ARG A 481 22.41 -5.27 15.07
N PHE A 482 21.46 -4.54 15.65
CA PHE A 482 21.26 -3.11 15.39
C PHE A 482 22.52 -2.31 15.68
N LYS A 483 23.17 -2.58 16.82
CA LYS A 483 24.44 -1.93 17.18
C LYS A 483 25.57 -2.20 16.18
N LYS A 484 25.55 -3.34 15.50
CA LYS A 484 26.58 -3.71 14.52
C LYS A 484 26.35 -3.09 13.15
N LEU A 485 25.09 -3.05 12.69
CA LEU A 485 24.77 -2.73 11.30
C LEU A 485 24.25 -1.30 11.10
N LEU A 486 23.45 -0.80 12.05
CA LEU A 486 22.66 0.42 11.89
C LEU A 486 22.88 1.45 13.02
N ALA A 487 23.92 1.27 13.82
CA ALA A 487 24.22 2.19 14.91
C ALA A 487 24.45 3.62 14.39
N PRO A 488 23.79 4.63 14.98
CA PRO A 488 24.06 6.03 14.68
C PRO A 488 25.53 6.39 14.89
N GLN A 489 26.14 7.01 13.89
CA GLN A 489 27.51 7.53 13.95
C GLN A 489 27.52 8.97 14.44
N ALA A 490 28.70 9.48 14.82
CA ALA A 490 28.86 10.87 15.24
C ALA A 490 28.25 11.86 14.21
N PRO A 491 27.61 12.96 14.65
CA PRO A 491 27.42 13.40 16.04
C PRO A 491 26.19 12.78 16.76
N PHE A 492 25.56 11.76 16.18
CA PHE A 492 24.32 11.16 16.67
C PHE A 492 24.52 9.92 17.56
N ASN A 493 25.72 9.67 18.05
CA ASN A 493 26.06 8.50 18.85
C ASN A 493 25.51 8.52 20.31
N LYS A 494 24.62 9.47 20.65
CA LYS A 494 23.97 9.57 21.97
C LYS A 494 22.78 8.61 22.07
N SER A 495 22.44 8.18 23.29
CA SER A 495 21.35 7.20 23.54
C SER A 495 20.01 7.60 22.93
N LYS A 496 19.60 8.87 23.05
CA LYS A 496 18.33 9.37 22.49
C LYS A 496 18.15 9.08 20.99
N TYR A 497 19.24 9.15 20.22
CA TYR A 497 19.21 8.84 18.79
C TYR A 497 19.25 7.35 18.52
N GLN A 498 19.78 6.53 19.43
CA GLN A 498 19.74 5.07 19.31
C GLN A 498 18.32 4.55 19.44
N ASP A 499 17.58 5.01 20.44
CA ASP A 499 16.18 4.57 20.66
C ASP A 499 15.29 5.06 19.51
N PHE A 500 15.46 6.32 19.09
CA PHE A 500 14.82 6.86 17.89
C PHE A 500 15.13 6.02 16.63
N ALA A 501 16.41 5.70 16.38
CA ALA A 501 16.79 4.93 15.21
C ALA A 501 16.22 3.50 15.21
N LYS A 502 16.18 2.84 16.38
CA LYS A 502 15.54 1.54 16.54
C LYS A 502 14.04 1.61 16.24
N SER A 503 13.35 2.62 16.79
CA SER A 503 11.91 2.82 16.56
C SER A 503 11.61 3.06 15.07
N MET A 504 12.35 3.96 14.40
CA MET A 504 12.19 4.24 12.97
C MET A 504 12.39 2.99 12.11
N PHE A 505 13.47 2.25 12.36
CA PHE A 505 13.79 1.04 11.62
C PHE A 505 12.78 -0.10 11.87
N SER A 506 12.39 -0.30 13.14
CA SER A 506 11.46 -1.36 13.52
C SER A 506 10.07 -1.13 12.93
N ASN A 507 9.62 0.12 12.85
CA ASN A 507 8.35 0.46 12.23
C ASN A 507 8.35 0.35 10.70
N LEU A 508 9.50 0.56 10.05
CA LEU A 508 9.66 0.28 8.62
C LEU A 508 9.50 -1.22 8.33
N ILE A 509 10.28 -2.08 9.01
CA ILE A 509 10.20 -3.53 8.81
C ILE A 509 8.87 -4.09 9.32
N GLY A 510 8.34 -3.53 10.40
CA GLY A 510 7.02 -3.87 10.92
C GLY A 510 5.85 -3.40 10.04
N GLY A 511 6.13 -2.63 8.99
CA GLY A 511 5.19 -2.28 7.93
C GLY A 511 5.20 -3.26 6.75
N ILE A 512 6.11 -4.24 6.73
CA ILE A 512 6.11 -5.29 5.69
C ILE A 512 4.84 -6.13 5.82
N GLY A 513 4.09 -6.21 4.74
CA GLY A 513 2.83 -6.95 4.64
C GLY A 513 2.82 -7.93 3.47
N TYR A 514 1.87 -8.86 3.55
CA TYR A 514 1.51 -9.76 2.45
C TYR A 514 0.09 -9.41 2.00
N PHE A 515 -0.08 -9.19 0.70
CA PHE A 515 -1.31 -8.76 0.08
C PHE A 515 -1.71 -9.74 -1.01
N TYR A 516 -3.00 -10.08 -1.09
CA TYR A 516 -3.54 -10.99 -2.09
C TYR A 516 -4.89 -10.48 -2.59
N GLY A 517 -5.12 -10.55 -3.91
CA GLY A 517 -6.40 -10.24 -4.50
C GLY A 517 -6.31 -9.74 -5.93
N ASP A 518 -7.45 -9.29 -6.45
CA ASP A 518 -7.54 -8.67 -7.76
C ASP A 518 -7.17 -7.18 -7.69
N SER A 519 -6.71 -6.63 -8.82
CA SER A 519 -6.49 -5.21 -9.08
C SER A 519 -7.54 -4.67 -10.06
N VAL A 520 -7.63 -3.35 -10.23
CA VAL A 520 -8.51 -2.70 -11.22
C VAL A 520 -7.65 -2.02 -12.27
N VAL A 521 -7.74 -2.45 -13.54
CA VAL A 521 -6.87 -1.95 -14.62
C VAL A 521 -7.70 -1.54 -15.83
N ASP A 522 -7.36 -0.41 -16.45
CA ASP A 522 -7.88 0.00 -17.76
C ASP A 522 -6.93 -0.47 -18.89
N LYS A 523 -7.34 -1.52 -19.61
CA LYS A 523 -6.61 -2.06 -20.77
C LYS A 523 -7.29 -1.71 -22.11
N SER A 524 -7.94 -0.55 -22.19
CA SER A 524 -8.55 -0.07 -23.44
C SER A 524 -7.53 0.33 -24.51
N TYR A 525 -6.33 0.78 -24.10
CA TYR A 525 -5.31 1.37 -24.99
C TYR A 525 -5.93 2.40 -25.94
N ALA A 526 -6.78 3.27 -25.38
CA ALA A 526 -7.46 4.30 -26.14
C ALA A 526 -6.43 5.21 -26.86
N PRO A 527 -6.63 5.58 -28.15
CA PRO A 527 -5.67 6.41 -28.89
C PRO A 527 -5.34 7.73 -28.20
N GLU A 528 -6.29 8.29 -27.44
CA GLU A 528 -6.10 9.52 -26.67
C GLU A 528 -4.96 9.40 -25.64
N TYR A 529 -4.64 8.18 -25.19
CA TYR A 529 -3.54 7.90 -24.25
C TYR A 529 -2.14 7.97 -24.88
N GLU A 530 -2.03 8.12 -26.21
CA GLU A 530 -0.74 8.37 -26.88
C GLU A 530 -0.22 9.80 -26.63
N GLU A 531 -1.12 10.73 -26.29
CA GLU A 531 -0.81 12.12 -25.92
C GLU A 531 -0.01 12.87 -27.01
N GLU A 532 -0.34 12.66 -28.29
CA GLU A 532 0.38 13.24 -29.43
C GLU A 532 -0.07 14.67 -29.79
N ASN A 533 -1.29 15.05 -29.43
CA ASN A 533 -1.88 16.35 -29.79
C ASN A 533 -1.80 17.36 -28.63
N GLU A 534 -1.69 18.64 -28.95
CA GLU A 534 -1.97 19.70 -27.97
C GLU A 534 -3.38 19.55 -27.40
N GLY A 535 -3.56 19.83 -26.10
CA GLY A 535 -4.84 19.59 -25.43
C GLY A 535 -5.07 18.15 -24.98
N PHE A 536 -4.09 17.23 -25.13
CA PHE A 536 -4.22 15.80 -24.80
C PHE A 536 -4.78 15.52 -23.39
N TRP A 537 -4.56 16.41 -22.42
CA TRP A 537 -5.07 16.21 -21.04
C TRP A 537 -6.61 16.19 -20.98
N GLN A 538 -7.30 16.87 -21.91
CA GLN A 538 -8.76 16.84 -22.02
C GLN A 538 -9.21 15.53 -22.68
N GLU A 539 -8.60 15.17 -23.80
CA GLU A 539 -8.89 13.93 -24.54
C GLU A 539 -8.68 12.68 -23.68
N THR A 540 -7.57 12.63 -22.94
CA THR A 540 -7.29 11.54 -21.99
C THR A 540 -8.29 11.52 -20.83
N ALA A 541 -8.74 12.68 -20.35
CA ALA A 541 -9.75 12.75 -19.29
C ALA A 541 -11.11 12.21 -19.77
N GLU A 542 -11.52 12.56 -21.00
CA GLU A 542 -12.71 12.02 -21.64
C GLU A 542 -12.58 10.50 -21.85
N ALA A 543 -11.41 10.03 -22.30
CA ALA A 543 -11.15 8.61 -22.47
C ALA A 543 -11.32 7.82 -21.15
N ARG A 544 -10.76 8.32 -20.05
CA ARG A 544 -10.92 7.71 -18.70
C ARG A 544 -12.38 7.68 -18.25
N MET A 545 -13.19 8.68 -18.61
CA MET A 545 -14.63 8.70 -18.27
C MET A 545 -15.44 7.65 -19.03
N ARG A 546 -14.99 7.18 -20.20
CA ARG A 546 -15.70 6.13 -20.95
C ARG A 546 -15.68 4.78 -20.25
N GLN A 547 -14.69 4.53 -19.39
CA GLN A 547 -14.48 3.26 -18.65
C GLN A 547 -14.53 1.99 -19.53
N GLY A 548 -14.29 2.12 -20.84
CA GLY A 548 -14.52 1.05 -21.82
C GLY A 548 -13.58 -0.16 -21.69
N GLY A 549 -12.44 -0.01 -20.99
CA GLY A 549 -11.45 -1.06 -20.76
C GLY A 549 -11.20 -1.41 -19.31
N VAL A 550 -11.98 -0.88 -18.36
CA VAL A 550 -11.79 -1.12 -16.92
C VAL A 550 -12.25 -2.52 -16.56
N ARG A 551 -11.34 -3.32 -15.99
CA ARG A 551 -11.62 -4.69 -15.56
C ARG A 551 -10.87 -5.06 -14.30
N LEU A 552 -11.38 -6.09 -13.61
CA LEU A 552 -10.64 -6.78 -12.56
C LEU A 552 -9.56 -7.66 -13.19
N GLU A 553 -8.36 -7.62 -12.62
CA GLU A 553 -7.21 -8.40 -13.08
C GLU A 553 -6.54 -9.09 -11.89
N GLY A 554 -6.16 -10.35 -12.06
CA GLY A 554 -5.63 -11.19 -10.98
C GLY A 554 -6.45 -12.49 -10.78
N PRO A 555 -6.37 -13.11 -9.60
CA PRO A 555 -5.69 -12.63 -8.40
C PRO A 555 -4.17 -12.61 -8.54
N SER A 556 -3.54 -11.71 -7.79
CA SER A 556 -2.08 -11.57 -7.68
C SER A 556 -1.70 -11.46 -6.20
N GLU A 557 -0.43 -11.71 -5.90
CA GLU A 557 0.12 -11.57 -4.57
C GLU A 557 1.29 -10.58 -4.55
N LEU A 558 1.47 -9.90 -3.42
CA LEU A 558 2.57 -8.99 -3.20
C LEU A 558 3.04 -9.06 -1.75
N PHE A 559 4.33 -9.32 -1.56
CA PHE A 559 5.04 -9.20 -0.30
C PHE A 559 5.93 -7.97 -0.35
N THR A 560 5.58 -6.94 0.44
CA THR A 560 6.16 -5.59 0.30
C THR A 560 6.10 -4.81 1.59
N SER A 561 6.97 -3.81 1.74
CA SER A 561 6.77 -2.74 2.72
C SER A 561 5.72 -1.72 2.26
N ILE A 562 5.31 -0.85 3.18
CA ILE A 562 4.25 0.16 2.96
C ILE A 562 4.71 1.54 3.44
N PRO A 563 4.23 2.64 2.85
CA PRO A 563 4.62 3.99 3.29
C PRO A 563 4.13 4.34 4.70
N SER A 564 2.90 3.93 5.05
CA SER A 564 2.27 4.26 6.32
C SER A 564 1.12 3.31 6.64
N ARG A 565 1.16 2.66 7.81
CA ARG A 565 0.10 1.77 8.32
C ARG A 565 -1.31 2.40 8.36
N PRO A 566 -1.50 3.63 8.87
CA PRO A 566 -2.85 4.19 9.00
C PRO A 566 -3.49 4.65 7.69
N PHE A 567 -2.69 5.00 6.68
CA PHE A 567 -3.23 5.69 5.49
C PHE A 567 -2.88 5.01 4.17
N PHE A 568 -1.68 4.44 4.09
CA PHE A 568 -1.15 3.78 2.90
C PHE A 568 -0.79 2.30 3.17
N PRO A 569 -1.70 1.44 3.67
CA PRO A 569 -1.38 0.04 3.97
C PRO A 569 -1.38 -0.82 2.70
N ARG A 570 -0.52 -0.47 1.73
CA ARG A 570 -0.39 -1.15 0.43
C ARG A 570 0.94 -0.79 -0.24
N GLY A 571 1.32 -1.58 -1.25
CA GLY A 571 2.56 -1.36 -1.99
C GLY A 571 2.49 -0.15 -2.94
N PHE A 572 3.53 0.68 -2.91
CA PHE A 572 3.77 1.75 -3.87
C PHE A 572 5.15 1.54 -4.53
N LEU A 573 5.17 1.48 -5.87
CA LEU A 573 6.33 1.01 -6.63
C LEU A 573 7.57 1.88 -6.39
N TRP A 574 7.40 3.21 -6.44
CA TRP A 574 8.54 4.13 -6.29
C TRP A 574 8.97 4.31 -4.83
N ASP A 575 8.06 4.16 -3.86
CA ASP A 575 8.40 4.20 -2.44
C ASP A 575 9.29 3.01 -2.05
N GLU A 576 9.04 1.82 -2.62
CA GLU A 576 9.68 0.57 -2.20
C GLU A 576 11.20 0.60 -2.35
N GLY A 577 11.72 1.19 -3.42
CA GLY A 577 13.17 1.34 -3.58
C GLY A 577 13.81 2.14 -2.44
N PHE A 578 13.11 3.13 -1.87
CA PHE A 578 13.57 3.88 -0.71
C PHE A 578 13.41 3.10 0.60
N HIS A 579 12.31 2.37 0.76
CA HIS A 579 12.08 1.50 1.92
C HIS A 579 13.18 0.46 2.06
N LEU A 580 13.58 -0.15 0.95
CA LEU A 580 14.49 -1.29 0.94
C LEU A 580 15.95 -0.90 1.21
N ILE A 581 16.34 0.38 1.14
CA ILE A 581 17.73 0.81 1.38
C ILE A 581 18.23 0.43 2.78
N PRO A 582 17.57 0.82 3.89
CA PRO A 582 17.96 0.38 5.22
C PRO A 582 17.69 -1.11 5.46
N VAL A 583 16.68 -1.71 4.80
CA VAL A 583 16.39 -3.14 4.92
C VAL A 583 17.53 -3.98 4.32
N ALA A 584 18.13 -3.54 3.21
CA ALA A 584 19.27 -4.18 2.56
C ALA A 584 20.54 -4.21 3.43
N ASP A 585 20.68 -3.28 4.38
CA ASP A 585 21.75 -3.31 5.38
C ASP A 585 21.46 -4.27 6.54
N TRP A 586 20.20 -4.69 6.70
CA TRP A 586 19.77 -5.58 7.78
C TRP A 586 19.60 -7.03 7.32
N ASP A 587 18.97 -7.23 6.17
CA ASP A 587 18.59 -8.54 5.60
C ASP A 587 18.47 -8.38 4.07
N MET A 588 19.57 -8.68 3.37
CA MET A 588 19.62 -8.57 1.92
C MET A 588 18.73 -9.61 1.25
N ASP A 589 18.68 -10.83 1.78
CA ASP A 589 17.83 -11.88 1.22
C ASP A 589 16.34 -11.54 1.31
N LEU A 590 15.88 -10.99 2.44
CA LEU A 590 14.52 -10.44 2.55
C LEU A 590 14.26 -9.34 1.51
N THR A 591 15.23 -8.45 1.35
CA THR A 591 15.15 -7.35 0.37
C THR A 591 14.97 -7.89 -1.05
N LEU A 592 15.73 -8.92 -1.42
CA LEU A 592 15.65 -9.54 -2.74
C LEU A 592 14.34 -10.31 -2.95
N GLU A 593 13.79 -10.96 -1.92
CA GLU A 593 12.46 -11.57 -2.00
C GLU A 593 11.36 -10.54 -2.26
N ILE A 594 11.42 -9.37 -1.61
CA ILE A 594 10.48 -8.27 -1.87
C ILE A 594 10.64 -7.75 -3.31
N VAL A 595 11.87 -7.52 -3.77
CA VAL A 595 12.14 -7.11 -5.16
C VAL A 595 11.54 -8.13 -6.13
N ARG A 596 11.78 -9.43 -5.93
CA ARG A 596 11.21 -10.49 -6.77
C ARG A 596 9.68 -10.45 -6.76
N SER A 597 9.06 -10.25 -5.59
CA SER A 597 7.61 -10.15 -5.47
C SER A 597 7.03 -9.00 -6.31
N TRP A 598 7.68 -7.84 -6.34
CA TRP A 598 7.29 -6.73 -7.23
C TRP A 598 7.43 -7.08 -8.72
N PHE A 599 8.55 -7.69 -9.12
CA PHE A 599 8.77 -8.07 -10.53
C PHE A 599 7.82 -9.19 -11.00
N ASN A 600 7.28 -10.01 -10.08
CA ASN A 600 6.25 -11.01 -10.41
C ASN A 600 4.89 -10.41 -10.78
N LEU A 601 4.64 -9.14 -10.45
CA LEU A 601 3.41 -8.42 -10.85
C LEU A 601 3.49 -7.86 -12.28
N MET A 602 4.63 -8.01 -12.94
CA MET A 602 4.86 -7.46 -14.27
C MET A 602 3.99 -8.13 -15.32
N ASP A 603 3.39 -7.33 -16.19
CA ASP A 603 2.65 -7.86 -17.34
C ASP A 603 3.58 -8.31 -18.49
N GLU A 604 2.97 -8.77 -19.59
CA GLU A 604 3.71 -9.25 -20.76
C GLU A 604 4.49 -8.16 -21.49
N ASP A 605 4.08 -6.89 -21.36
CA ASP A 605 4.71 -5.74 -22.00
C ASP A 605 5.88 -5.19 -21.18
N GLY A 606 5.92 -5.44 -19.87
CA GLY A 606 6.94 -4.94 -18.95
C GLY A 606 6.45 -3.90 -17.96
N TRP A 607 5.15 -3.64 -17.90
CA TRP A 607 4.55 -2.68 -16.96
C TRP A 607 4.35 -3.31 -15.58
N ILE A 608 4.52 -2.48 -14.56
CA ILE A 608 4.15 -2.78 -13.17
C ILE A 608 3.29 -1.61 -12.67
N GLY A 609 2.12 -1.89 -12.12
CA GLY A 609 1.24 -0.87 -11.56
C GLY A 609 1.92 -0.07 -10.44
N ARG A 610 1.79 1.26 -10.47
CA ARG A 610 2.44 2.17 -9.50
C ARG A 610 1.94 1.97 -8.07
N GLU A 611 0.67 1.60 -7.92
CA GLU A 611 0.00 1.45 -6.63
C GLU A 611 -0.78 0.13 -6.62
N GLN A 612 -0.44 -0.76 -5.69
CA GLN A 612 -0.91 -2.15 -5.67
C GLN A 612 -2.08 -2.29 -4.72
N ILE A 613 -3.29 -2.18 -5.26
CA ILE A 613 -4.56 -2.24 -4.52
C ILE A 613 -5.20 -3.61 -4.74
N LEU A 614 -4.72 -4.59 -3.99
CA LEU A 614 -5.10 -6.01 -4.14
C LEU A 614 -6.24 -6.36 -3.18
N GLY A 615 -7.40 -6.72 -3.74
CA GLY A 615 -8.56 -7.18 -2.96
C GLY A 615 -9.41 -6.05 -2.33
N GLN A 616 -10.49 -6.45 -1.65
CA GLN A 616 -11.50 -5.51 -1.14
C GLN A 616 -11.03 -4.71 0.08
N GLU A 617 -10.22 -5.32 0.96
CA GLU A 617 -9.68 -4.64 2.13
C GLU A 617 -8.80 -3.45 1.72
N ALA A 618 -7.86 -3.65 0.80
CA ALA A 618 -7.02 -2.58 0.27
C ALA A 618 -7.86 -1.49 -0.43
N ARG A 619 -8.85 -1.89 -1.26
CA ARG A 619 -9.76 -0.94 -1.92
C ARG A 619 -10.58 -0.10 -0.96
N SER A 620 -10.92 -0.62 0.22
CA SER A 620 -11.69 0.12 1.23
C SER A 620 -10.97 1.38 1.72
N LYS A 621 -9.64 1.41 1.58
CA LYS A 621 -8.77 2.54 1.95
C LYS A 621 -8.47 3.49 0.78
N VAL A 622 -9.02 3.24 -0.42
CA VAL A 622 -8.74 4.03 -1.62
C VAL A 622 -10.04 4.53 -2.26
N PRO A 623 -10.21 5.85 -2.47
CA PRO A 623 -11.35 6.38 -3.22
C PRO A 623 -11.43 5.78 -4.63
N GLN A 624 -12.64 5.56 -5.13
CA GLN A 624 -12.89 4.82 -6.36
C GLN A 624 -12.16 5.43 -7.58
N GLU A 625 -12.03 6.75 -7.61
CA GLU A 625 -11.34 7.50 -8.65
C GLU A 625 -9.83 7.21 -8.77
N PHE A 626 -9.20 6.68 -7.71
CA PHE A 626 -7.75 6.36 -7.68
C PHE A 626 -7.46 4.86 -7.75
N GLN A 627 -8.49 4.01 -7.82
CA GLN A 627 -8.30 2.55 -7.84
C GLN A 627 -7.78 2.04 -9.19
N VAL A 628 -8.22 2.66 -10.30
CA VAL A 628 -7.90 2.21 -11.66
C VAL A 628 -6.44 2.51 -11.99
N GLN A 629 -5.69 1.47 -12.36
CA GLN A 629 -4.32 1.56 -12.86
C GLN A 629 -4.29 1.55 -14.40
N TYR A 630 -3.28 2.20 -14.99
CA TYR A 630 -3.16 2.38 -16.44
C TYR A 630 -1.79 1.86 -16.95
N PRO A 631 -1.75 0.89 -17.88
CA PRO A 631 -0.48 0.26 -18.33
C PRO A 631 0.55 1.13 -19.04
N HIS A 632 0.20 2.38 -19.38
CA HIS A 632 1.12 3.35 -19.98
C HIS A 632 1.63 4.37 -18.95
N TYR A 633 1.15 4.32 -17.70
CA TYR A 633 1.60 5.17 -16.61
C TYR A 633 2.79 4.52 -15.90
N ALA A 634 3.93 5.18 -16.00
CA ALA A 634 5.15 4.82 -15.32
C ALA A 634 5.25 5.44 -13.92
N ASN A 635 6.29 5.04 -13.18
CA ASN A 635 6.67 5.63 -11.91
C ASN A 635 8.20 5.49 -11.73
N PRO A 636 8.89 6.37 -10.98
CA PRO A 636 10.34 6.30 -10.85
C PRO A 636 10.86 4.88 -10.51
N PRO A 637 11.87 4.36 -11.23
CA PRO A 637 12.33 2.97 -11.11
C PRO A 637 13.27 2.80 -9.90
N THR A 638 12.83 3.18 -8.70
CA THR A 638 13.67 3.23 -7.49
C THR A 638 14.13 1.85 -7.02
N LEU A 639 13.44 0.77 -7.37
CA LEU A 639 13.91 -0.61 -7.12
C LEU A 639 15.31 -0.87 -7.70
N PHE A 640 15.73 -0.14 -8.73
CA PHE A 640 17.05 -0.28 -9.32
C PHE A 640 18.19 0.22 -8.42
N LEU A 641 17.88 1.05 -7.42
CA LEU A 641 18.83 1.46 -6.37
C LEU A 641 19.30 0.26 -5.54
N ILE A 642 18.44 -0.75 -5.37
CA ILE A 642 18.75 -1.96 -4.59
C ILE A 642 19.76 -2.85 -5.31
N PHE A 643 19.69 -2.94 -6.64
CA PHE A 643 20.71 -3.66 -7.40
C PHE A 643 22.08 -2.98 -7.35
N GLU A 644 22.13 -1.64 -7.36
CA GLU A 644 23.38 -0.93 -7.12
C GLU A 644 23.95 -1.26 -5.73
N SER A 645 23.10 -1.25 -4.70
CA SER A 645 23.48 -1.62 -3.34
C SER A 645 23.98 -3.06 -3.21
N LEU A 646 23.30 -4.02 -3.86
CA LEU A 646 23.72 -5.42 -3.91
C LEU A 646 25.11 -5.54 -4.54
N ILE A 647 25.33 -4.94 -5.70
CA ILE A 647 26.61 -5.02 -6.42
C ILE A 647 27.72 -4.35 -5.60
N ASP A 648 27.47 -3.19 -4.99
CA ASP A 648 28.44 -2.49 -4.12
C ASP A 648 28.84 -3.38 -2.93
N LYS A 649 27.88 -4.06 -2.29
CA LYS A 649 28.13 -4.96 -1.15
C LYS A 649 28.86 -6.24 -1.56
N LEU A 650 28.60 -6.78 -2.75
CA LEU A 650 29.34 -7.91 -3.30
C LEU A 650 30.82 -7.55 -3.54
N GLN A 651 31.10 -6.33 -3.98
CA GLN A 651 32.46 -5.85 -4.24
C GLN A 651 33.23 -5.52 -2.96
N THR A 652 32.56 -4.89 -1.97
CA THR A 652 33.18 -4.43 -0.72
C THR A 652 33.35 -5.52 0.34
N LYS A 653 32.81 -6.72 0.10
CA LYS A 653 32.71 -7.87 1.01
C LYS A 653 31.85 -7.58 2.25
N TRP A 654 30.81 -8.38 2.44
CA TRP A 654 29.90 -8.26 3.58
C TRP A 654 30.61 -8.60 4.91
N PRO A 655 30.46 -7.75 5.95
CA PRO A 655 31.10 -7.99 7.24
C PRO A 655 30.36 -9.10 8.00
N THR A 656 30.81 -10.35 7.83
CA THR A 656 30.27 -11.51 8.56
C THR A 656 30.84 -11.66 9.97
N LYS A 657 31.97 -11.01 10.27
CA LYS A 657 32.65 -11.16 11.57
C LYS A 657 31.87 -10.50 12.71
N GLY A 658 31.49 -11.30 13.70
CA GLY A 658 30.86 -10.82 14.95
C GLY A 658 29.34 -10.63 14.89
N LEU A 659 28.70 -11.10 13.81
CA LEU A 659 27.26 -11.35 13.74
C LEU A 659 26.99 -12.78 14.20
N ASP A 660 26.97 -13.00 15.53
CA ASP A 660 26.67 -14.30 16.14
C ASP A 660 25.15 -14.60 16.13
N ASP A 661 24.53 -14.57 14.95
CA ASP A 661 23.11 -14.88 14.73
C ASP A 661 22.99 -16.20 13.93
N PRO A 662 22.32 -17.25 14.46
CA PRO A 662 22.09 -18.50 13.73
C PRO A 662 21.37 -18.32 12.39
N LEU A 663 20.62 -17.22 12.22
CA LEU A 663 19.92 -16.91 10.97
C LEU A 663 20.77 -16.10 9.99
N GLU A 664 22.02 -15.72 10.31
CA GLU A 664 22.83 -14.88 9.42
C GLU A 664 23.02 -15.51 8.03
N SER A 665 23.12 -16.84 7.94
CA SER A 665 23.24 -17.56 6.67
C SER A 665 22.04 -17.37 5.73
N ILE A 666 20.85 -17.08 6.24
CA ILE A 666 19.64 -16.84 5.44
C ILE A 666 19.36 -15.35 5.20
N ARG A 667 20.06 -14.45 5.89
CA ARG A 667 19.91 -12.98 5.74
C ARG A 667 20.87 -12.37 4.74
N SER A 668 21.99 -13.05 4.54
CA SER A 668 23.07 -12.60 3.67
C SER A 668 23.59 -13.73 2.77
N ALA A 669 22.78 -14.73 2.44
CA ALA A 669 23.18 -15.86 1.58
C ALA A 669 23.72 -15.36 0.23
N HIS A 670 23.03 -14.40 -0.38
CA HIS A 670 23.46 -13.78 -1.64
C HIS A 670 24.76 -12.96 -1.47
N LEU A 671 24.99 -12.38 -0.30
CA LEU A 671 26.22 -11.60 -0.04
C LEU A 671 27.42 -12.49 0.34
N GLN A 672 27.17 -13.64 0.96
CA GLN A 672 28.19 -14.62 1.35
C GLN A 672 28.62 -15.48 0.16
N ASN A 673 27.73 -15.72 -0.80
CA ASN A 673 28.00 -16.51 -1.99
C ASN A 673 27.72 -15.71 -3.27
N SER A 674 28.79 -15.22 -3.90
CA SER A 674 28.69 -14.44 -5.14
C SER A 674 28.07 -15.22 -6.30
N ASP A 675 28.18 -16.55 -6.35
CA ASP A 675 27.58 -17.33 -7.44
C ASP A 675 26.06 -17.39 -7.28
N VAL A 676 25.57 -17.54 -6.04
CA VAL A 676 24.12 -17.45 -5.73
C VAL A 676 23.56 -16.06 -6.09
N ALA A 677 24.29 -14.98 -5.78
CA ALA A 677 23.88 -13.65 -6.21
C ALA A 677 23.85 -13.48 -7.73
N LYS A 678 24.84 -14.03 -8.45
CA LYS A 678 24.86 -13.98 -9.91
C LYS A 678 23.73 -14.79 -10.52
N ASP A 679 23.40 -15.95 -9.97
CA ASP A 679 22.29 -16.78 -10.44
C ASP A 679 20.95 -16.08 -10.21
N TYR A 680 20.74 -15.48 -9.03
CA TYR A 680 19.59 -14.61 -8.78
C TYR A 680 19.47 -13.48 -9.81
N LEU A 681 20.59 -12.78 -10.08
CA LEU A 681 20.61 -11.70 -11.07
C LEU A 681 20.31 -12.23 -12.47
N ARG A 682 20.88 -13.37 -12.88
CA ARG A 682 20.60 -14.00 -14.20
C ARG A 682 19.13 -14.36 -14.37
N ASP A 683 18.51 -14.90 -13.34
CA ASP A 683 17.09 -15.28 -13.38
C ASP A 683 16.19 -14.06 -13.51
N LEU A 684 16.51 -12.97 -12.80
CA LEU A 684 15.72 -11.73 -12.81
C LEU A 684 15.99 -10.86 -14.05
N TYR A 685 17.19 -10.95 -14.63
CA TYR A 685 17.68 -10.05 -15.68
C TYR A 685 16.75 -9.92 -16.90
N PRO A 686 16.10 -10.99 -17.43
CA PRO A 686 15.12 -10.85 -18.50
C PRO A 686 13.93 -9.95 -18.14
N LEU A 687 13.45 -10.00 -16.88
CA LEU A 687 12.38 -9.13 -16.39
C LEU A 687 12.87 -7.68 -16.26
N LEU A 688 14.10 -7.48 -15.76
CA LEU A 688 14.72 -6.15 -15.67
C LEU A 688 14.87 -5.50 -17.05
N LYS A 689 15.38 -6.25 -18.05
CA LYS A 689 15.46 -5.78 -19.45
C LYS A 689 14.09 -5.45 -20.00
N ARG A 690 13.08 -6.30 -19.78
CA ARG A 690 11.71 -6.06 -20.25
C ARG A 690 11.16 -4.76 -19.67
N HIS A 691 11.29 -4.56 -18.36
CA HIS A 691 10.87 -3.33 -17.70
C HIS A 691 11.61 -2.10 -18.22
N TYR A 692 12.93 -2.18 -18.38
CA TYR A 692 13.76 -1.11 -18.93
C TYR A 692 13.30 -0.69 -20.33
N PHE A 693 13.12 -1.65 -21.23
CA PHE A 693 12.71 -1.35 -22.61
C PHE A 693 11.25 -0.92 -22.70
N TRP A 694 10.37 -1.43 -21.83
CA TRP A 694 9.01 -0.91 -21.67
C TRP A 694 9.02 0.57 -21.28
N PHE A 695 9.81 0.91 -20.26
CA PHE A 695 9.92 2.27 -19.75
C PHE A 695 10.47 3.20 -20.84
N ARG A 696 11.57 2.79 -21.48
CA ARG A 696 12.21 3.54 -22.57
C ARG A 696 11.28 3.75 -23.77
N LYS A 697 10.45 2.76 -24.10
CA LYS A 697 9.47 2.83 -25.20
C LYS A 697 8.29 3.73 -24.87
N THR A 698 7.69 3.55 -23.70
CA THR A 698 6.43 4.22 -23.32
C THR A 698 6.62 5.67 -22.90
N GLN A 699 7.77 5.99 -22.29
CA GLN A 699 8.08 7.33 -21.80
C GLN A 699 8.99 8.12 -22.75
N TRP A 700 9.11 7.69 -24.01
CA TRP A 700 9.88 8.39 -25.03
C TRP A 700 9.37 9.83 -25.25
N GLY A 701 10.30 10.76 -25.43
CA GLY A 701 10.04 12.17 -25.71
C GLY A 701 10.53 12.56 -27.10
N ASP A 702 9.75 13.41 -27.77
CA ASP A 702 10.05 13.80 -29.15
C ASP A 702 11.15 14.85 -29.23
N ILE A 703 12.27 14.48 -29.84
CA ILE A 703 13.38 15.38 -30.15
C ILE A 703 13.32 15.85 -31.60
N LYS A 704 12.83 15.02 -32.53
CA LYS A 704 13.07 15.19 -33.97
C LYS A 704 12.10 16.14 -34.65
N SER A 705 10.91 16.28 -34.10
CA SER A 705 9.89 17.16 -34.68
C SER A 705 10.12 18.64 -34.36
N TYR A 706 11.10 18.95 -33.50
CA TYR A 706 11.38 20.31 -33.01
C TYR A 706 12.86 20.69 -33.24
N ASP A 707 13.17 21.98 -33.21
CA ASP A 707 14.53 22.49 -33.40
C ASP A 707 15.39 22.26 -32.14
N ARG A 708 15.83 21.02 -31.93
CA ARG A 708 16.64 20.58 -30.80
C ARG A 708 17.97 20.02 -31.25
N GLU A 709 19.05 20.61 -30.75
CA GLU A 709 20.39 20.04 -30.86
C GLU A 709 20.66 19.13 -29.67
N ALA A 710 20.92 17.86 -29.93
CA ALA A 710 21.25 16.86 -28.91
C ALA A 710 22.23 15.84 -29.45
N PHE A 711 23.13 15.36 -28.58
CA PHE A 711 24.07 14.29 -28.92
C PHE A 711 23.40 13.03 -29.46
N SER A 712 22.23 12.66 -28.92
CA SER A 712 21.40 11.57 -29.42
C SER A 712 19.98 12.04 -29.74
N THR A 713 19.49 11.72 -30.94
CA THR A 713 18.09 11.98 -31.32
C THR A 713 17.10 10.90 -30.81
N LYS A 714 17.57 9.98 -29.95
CA LYS A 714 16.78 8.89 -29.37
C LYS A 714 16.57 9.02 -27.86
N GLU A 715 17.48 9.71 -27.16
CA GLU A 715 17.47 9.77 -25.69
C GLU A 715 16.82 11.07 -25.20
N GLY A 716 15.50 11.15 -25.34
CA GLY A 716 14.66 12.19 -24.76
C GLY A 716 13.45 11.52 -24.13
N TYR A 717 12.97 12.04 -23.00
CA TYR A 717 11.95 11.37 -22.22
C TYR A 717 10.90 12.34 -21.67
N ARG A 718 9.64 11.89 -21.68
CA ARG A 718 8.48 12.65 -21.20
C ARG A 718 7.54 11.76 -20.39
N TRP A 719 7.19 12.18 -19.17
CA TRP A 719 6.15 11.55 -18.39
C TRP A 719 4.79 11.57 -19.11
N ARG A 720 4.13 10.42 -19.15
CA ARG A 720 2.73 10.28 -19.57
C ARG A 720 1.78 10.46 -18.39
N GLY A 721 0.53 10.80 -18.67
CA GLY A 721 -0.54 10.88 -17.68
C GLY A 721 -0.62 12.20 -16.93
N ARG A 722 -0.01 13.28 -17.44
CA ARG A 722 -0.11 14.60 -16.81
C ARG A 722 -1.41 15.31 -17.17
N ASP A 723 -1.86 16.17 -16.27
CA ASP A 723 -2.84 17.21 -16.56
C ASP A 723 -2.22 18.61 -16.39
N THR A 724 -3.06 19.64 -16.37
CA THR A 724 -2.62 21.04 -16.22
C THR A 724 -2.03 21.36 -14.85
N ARG A 725 -2.29 20.55 -13.83
CA ARG A 725 -1.89 20.80 -12.45
C ARG A 725 -0.96 19.73 -11.90
N HIS A 726 -1.06 18.49 -12.40
CA HIS A 726 -0.41 17.34 -11.80
C HIS A 726 0.32 16.42 -12.78
N ILE A 727 1.43 15.83 -12.35
CA ILE A 727 2.11 14.68 -12.99
C ILE A 727 2.26 13.54 -11.97
N LEU A 728 1.17 12.81 -11.70
CA LEU A 728 1.15 11.74 -10.68
C LEU A 728 2.16 10.60 -10.96
N THR A 729 2.50 10.39 -12.24
CA THR A 729 3.46 9.38 -12.68
C THR A 729 4.89 9.72 -12.30
N SER A 730 5.25 11.00 -12.13
CA SER A 730 6.60 11.38 -11.71
C SER A 730 6.87 11.14 -10.22
N GLY A 731 5.81 10.97 -9.42
CA GLY A 731 5.88 10.92 -7.95
C GLY A 731 6.06 12.28 -7.28
N LEU A 732 6.11 13.37 -8.07
CA LEU A 732 6.21 14.76 -7.61
C LEU A 732 4.98 15.53 -8.09
N ASP A 733 3.83 15.12 -7.56
CA ASP A 733 2.49 15.35 -8.12
C ASP A 733 2.24 16.79 -8.58
N ASP A 734 2.35 17.78 -7.69
CA ASP A 734 2.03 19.19 -7.95
C ASP A 734 3.27 20.07 -8.20
N TYR A 735 4.46 19.49 -8.39
CA TYR A 735 5.66 20.26 -8.71
C TYR A 735 5.41 21.08 -9.99
N PRO A 736 5.77 22.37 -10.06
CA PRO A 736 5.48 23.21 -11.22
C PRO A 736 6.25 22.71 -12.47
N ARG A 737 5.51 22.57 -13.57
CA ARG A 737 5.97 22.05 -14.86
C ARG A 737 5.61 23.05 -15.96
N PRO A 738 6.16 22.92 -17.19
CA PRO A 738 5.79 23.76 -18.31
C PRO A 738 4.27 23.91 -18.48
N GLN A 739 3.82 25.13 -18.78
CA GLN A 739 2.42 25.49 -19.00
C GLN A 739 2.25 26.30 -20.30
N PRO A 740 1.22 26.01 -21.11
CA PRO A 740 0.32 24.85 -21.01
C PRO A 740 1.08 23.52 -21.25
N PRO A 741 0.50 22.35 -20.89
CA PRO A 741 1.12 21.07 -21.21
C PRO A 741 1.31 20.89 -22.72
N HIS A 742 2.45 20.35 -23.15
CA HIS A 742 2.78 20.18 -24.57
C HIS A 742 3.32 18.77 -24.90
N PRO A 743 2.93 18.13 -26.02
CA PRO A 743 3.45 16.80 -26.41
C PRO A 743 4.98 16.75 -26.57
N GLY A 744 5.57 17.89 -26.94
CA GLY A 744 7.01 18.09 -27.10
C GLY A 744 7.79 18.32 -25.79
N GLU A 745 7.17 18.24 -24.61
CA GLU A 745 7.92 18.35 -23.35
C GLU A 745 9.01 17.29 -23.20
N LEU A 746 10.08 17.63 -22.49
CA LEU A 746 11.09 16.69 -22.01
C LEU A 746 11.35 16.97 -20.52
N HIS A 747 11.37 15.91 -19.71
CA HIS A 747 11.41 16.01 -18.26
C HIS A 747 12.78 15.61 -17.69
N THR A 748 13.39 16.51 -16.91
CA THR A 748 14.75 16.44 -16.38
C THR A 748 14.92 15.29 -15.38
N ASP A 749 13.94 15.14 -14.50
CA ASP A 749 13.88 14.07 -13.52
C ASP A 749 13.77 12.70 -14.20
N LEU A 750 12.97 12.61 -15.26
CA LEU A 750 12.76 11.37 -16.00
C LEU A 750 14.02 10.89 -16.74
N ILE A 751 14.69 11.77 -17.48
CA ILE A 751 15.96 11.41 -18.15
C ILE A 751 17.04 11.03 -17.12
N SER A 752 17.03 11.65 -15.93
CA SER A 752 17.93 11.31 -14.83
C SER A 752 17.64 9.93 -14.24
N TRP A 753 16.36 9.57 -14.09
CA TRP A 753 15.96 8.22 -13.70
C TRP A 753 16.37 7.18 -14.75
N MET A 754 16.19 7.49 -16.04
CA MET A 754 16.64 6.63 -17.13
C MET A 754 18.15 6.44 -17.14
N GLY A 755 18.93 7.48 -16.82
CA GLY A 755 20.39 7.38 -16.68
C GLY A 755 20.78 6.44 -15.53
N MET A 756 20.18 6.59 -14.35
CA MET A 756 20.42 5.69 -13.21
C MET A 756 20.03 4.24 -13.53
N MET A 757 18.85 4.04 -14.11
CA MET A 757 18.35 2.72 -14.48
C MET A 757 19.27 2.06 -15.53
N THR A 758 19.75 2.84 -16.51
CA THR A 758 20.71 2.37 -17.54
C THR A 758 22.05 1.98 -16.92
N ARG A 759 22.58 2.80 -16.00
CA ARG A 759 23.81 2.49 -15.24
C ARG A 759 23.64 1.20 -14.44
N SER A 760 22.51 1.04 -13.74
CA SER A 760 22.20 -0.18 -12.99
C SER A 760 22.15 -1.41 -13.90
N MET A 761 21.45 -1.33 -15.05
CA MET A 761 21.42 -2.40 -16.06
C MET A 761 22.81 -2.76 -16.58
N ARG A 762 23.66 -1.77 -16.92
CA ARG A 762 25.04 -2.01 -17.32
C ARG A 762 25.82 -2.76 -16.24
N ARG A 763 25.75 -2.30 -14.99
CA ARG A 763 26.47 -2.92 -13.86
C ARG A 763 26.00 -4.35 -13.59
N ILE A 764 24.71 -4.62 -13.72
CA ILE A 764 24.17 -5.99 -13.61
C ILE A 764 24.75 -6.85 -14.73
N ALA A 765 24.66 -6.40 -15.99
CA ALA A 765 25.18 -7.11 -17.16
C ALA A 765 26.68 -7.45 -17.01
N GLU A 766 27.51 -6.49 -16.57
CA GLU A 766 28.93 -6.70 -16.25
C GLU A 766 29.13 -7.76 -15.16
N THR A 767 28.28 -7.75 -14.13
CA THR A 767 28.38 -8.68 -12.98
C THR A 767 28.06 -10.12 -13.36
N ILE A 768 27.08 -10.33 -14.25
CA ILE A 768 26.64 -11.67 -14.67
C ILE A 768 27.37 -12.19 -15.92
N GLY A 769 28.11 -11.33 -16.62
CA GLY A 769 28.94 -11.66 -17.79
C GLY A 769 28.30 -11.38 -19.16
N GLU A 770 27.18 -10.65 -19.21
CA GLU A 770 26.46 -10.27 -20.43
C GLU A 770 27.17 -9.10 -21.13
N THR A 771 28.29 -9.41 -21.80
CA THR A 771 29.24 -8.40 -22.30
C THR A 771 28.66 -7.53 -23.42
N ASP A 772 27.85 -8.12 -24.31
CA ASP A 772 27.23 -7.38 -25.42
C ASP A 772 26.20 -6.36 -24.91
N ASP A 773 25.37 -6.79 -23.96
CA ASP A 773 24.42 -5.91 -23.28
C ASP A 773 25.14 -4.80 -22.51
N ALA A 774 26.22 -5.12 -21.77
CA ALA A 774 27.00 -4.12 -21.05
C ALA A 774 27.54 -3.01 -21.99
N ASN A 775 28.01 -3.39 -23.18
CA ASN A 775 28.45 -2.44 -24.20
C ASN A 775 27.28 -1.60 -24.76
N GLU A 776 26.12 -2.22 -24.98
CA GLU A 776 24.91 -1.52 -25.43
C GLU A 776 24.45 -0.48 -24.41
N PHE A 777 24.33 -0.87 -23.14
CA PHE A 777 23.96 0.03 -22.04
C PHE A 777 25.00 1.12 -21.81
N THR A 778 26.29 0.87 -22.04
CA THR A 778 27.32 1.93 -22.03
C THR A 778 27.04 3.00 -23.08
N GLY A 779 26.61 2.59 -24.27
CA GLY A 779 26.19 3.51 -25.34
C GLY A 779 24.98 4.34 -24.95
N TYR A 780 23.96 3.71 -24.36
CA TYR A 780 22.77 4.42 -23.86
C TYR A 780 23.10 5.38 -22.72
N GLU A 781 23.91 4.96 -21.74
CA GLU A 781 24.32 5.79 -20.60
C GLU A 781 25.07 7.04 -21.09
N THR A 782 26.02 6.86 -22.02
CA THR A 782 26.77 7.97 -22.63
C THR A 782 25.84 8.96 -23.34
N ALA A 783 24.87 8.43 -24.10
CA ALA A 783 23.92 9.26 -24.82
C ALA A 783 22.99 10.03 -23.88
N ILE A 784 22.48 9.38 -22.83
CA ILE A 784 21.63 9.99 -21.81
C ILE A 784 22.38 11.09 -21.06
N VAL A 785 23.58 10.81 -20.54
CA VAL A 785 24.37 11.78 -19.76
C VAL A 785 24.70 13.03 -20.57
N ARG A 786 25.04 12.87 -21.86
CA ARG A 786 25.27 14.04 -22.74
C ARG A 786 23.99 14.81 -23.04
N ASN A 787 22.89 14.09 -23.30
CA ASN A 787 21.60 14.72 -23.56
C ASN A 787 21.02 15.45 -22.34
N ILE A 788 21.36 15.05 -21.11
CA ILE A 788 21.02 15.84 -19.90
C ILE A 788 21.57 17.25 -20.03
N ASP A 789 22.83 17.40 -20.41
CA ASP A 789 23.44 18.73 -20.61
C ASP A 789 22.86 19.43 -21.86
N ASP A 790 22.79 18.74 -23.00
CA ASP A 790 22.34 19.36 -24.26
C ASP A 790 20.89 19.85 -24.19
N LEU A 791 19.99 19.05 -23.60
CA LEU A 791 18.55 19.33 -23.60
C LEU A 791 18.11 20.13 -22.37
N HIS A 792 18.69 19.89 -21.20
CA HIS A 792 18.14 20.40 -19.93
C HIS A 792 18.96 21.48 -19.26
N TRP A 793 20.26 21.65 -19.59
CA TRP A 793 21.05 22.70 -18.94
C TRP A 793 20.73 24.09 -19.49
N ASP A 794 20.31 25.02 -18.62
CA ASP A 794 20.16 26.42 -18.97
C ASP A 794 21.32 27.27 -18.43
N ASN A 795 22.08 27.90 -19.34
CA ASN A 795 23.25 28.69 -18.95
C ASN A 795 22.91 29.99 -18.19
N LYS A 796 21.70 30.55 -18.39
CA LYS A 796 21.29 31.80 -17.76
C LYS A 796 20.75 31.54 -16.36
N ALA A 797 19.95 30.49 -16.19
CA ALA A 797 19.45 30.05 -14.90
C ALA A 797 20.52 29.34 -14.06
N GLY A 798 21.56 28.79 -14.71
CA GLY A 798 22.66 28.10 -14.05
C GLY A 798 22.23 26.77 -13.42
N THR A 799 21.26 26.09 -14.02
CA THR A 799 20.68 24.84 -13.48
C THR A 799 20.05 23.98 -14.58
N TYR A 800 19.61 22.78 -14.23
CA TYR A 800 18.84 21.92 -15.14
C TYR A 800 17.35 22.25 -15.09
N CYS A 801 16.68 22.18 -16.24
CA CYS A 801 15.30 22.62 -16.42
C CYS A 801 14.55 21.68 -17.36
N ASP A 802 13.25 21.55 -17.14
CA ASP A 802 12.39 20.87 -18.11
C ASP A 802 12.38 21.66 -19.42
N ALA A 803 12.29 20.95 -20.54
CA ALA A 803 12.21 21.56 -21.86
C ALA A 803 10.78 21.45 -22.39
N THR A 804 10.32 22.47 -23.11
CA THR A 804 9.03 22.46 -23.83
C THR A 804 9.19 23.18 -25.16
N ILE A 805 8.08 23.34 -25.87
CA ILE A 805 7.97 24.08 -27.11
C ILE A 805 7.11 25.31 -26.86
N ASP A 806 7.56 26.47 -27.35
CA ASP A 806 6.82 27.72 -27.23
C ASP A 806 5.88 27.96 -28.44
N ASP A 807 5.15 29.07 -28.40
CA ASP A 807 4.20 29.45 -29.46
C ASP A 807 4.87 29.69 -30.83
N TYR A 808 6.20 29.76 -30.90
CA TYR A 808 6.98 29.92 -32.12
C TYR A 808 7.60 28.61 -32.62
N GLU A 809 7.19 27.47 -32.04
CA GLU A 809 7.74 26.13 -32.30
C GLU A 809 9.23 25.99 -31.91
N GLU A 810 9.75 26.89 -31.07
CA GLU A 810 11.13 26.85 -30.58
C GLU A 810 11.23 26.05 -29.28
N SER A 811 12.33 25.30 -29.11
CA SER A 811 12.59 24.58 -27.88
C SER A 811 13.09 25.52 -26.78
N VAL A 812 12.32 25.65 -25.71
CA VAL A 812 12.63 26.52 -24.56
C VAL A 812 12.78 25.71 -23.28
N ARG A 813 13.53 26.25 -22.31
CA ARG A 813 13.75 25.65 -20.98
C ARG A 813 12.93 26.41 -19.94
N ILE A 814 12.15 25.68 -19.14
CA ILE A 814 11.32 26.22 -18.06
C ILE A 814 11.94 25.80 -16.72
N CYS A 815 12.51 26.79 -16.04
CA CYS A 815 13.37 26.58 -14.89
C CYS A 815 12.65 26.92 -13.58
N HIS A 816 11.88 25.97 -13.07
CA HIS A 816 11.45 26.00 -11.66
C HIS A 816 12.59 25.39 -10.83
N LYS A 817 13.30 26.21 -10.06
CA LYS A 817 14.44 25.73 -9.25
C LYS A 817 13.93 24.87 -8.11
N GLY A 818 14.38 23.62 -8.01
CA GLY A 818 13.94 22.71 -6.94
C GLY A 818 14.60 21.35 -7.05
N TYR A 819 13.95 20.32 -6.49
CA TYR A 819 14.41 18.94 -6.62
C TYR A 819 14.67 18.58 -8.09
N ILE A 820 13.75 18.90 -9.00
CA ILE A 820 13.86 18.62 -10.46
C ILE A 820 15.14 19.14 -11.06
N SER A 821 15.53 20.37 -10.71
CA SER A 821 16.72 21.02 -11.25
C SER A 821 18.04 20.39 -10.80
N ILE A 822 18.01 19.59 -9.74
CA ILE A 822 19.18 18.90 -9.20
C ILE A 822 19.12 17.38 -9.42
N PHE A 823 18.14 16.85 -10.17
CA PHE A 823 18.00 15.40 -10.37
C PHE A 823 19.24 14.70 -10.92
N PRO A 824 19.98 15.24 -11.91
CA PRO A 824 21.23 14.62 -12.36
C PRO A 824 22.25 14.43 -11.23
N PHE A 825 22.25 15.33 -10.24
CA PHE A 825 23.03 15.18 -9.03
C PHE A 825 22.44 14.15 -8.06
N LEU A 826 21.11 14.16 -7.84
CA LEU A 826 20.43 13.20 -6.96
C LEU A 826 20.60 11.73 -7.40
N THR A 827 20.66 11.49 -8.71
CA THR A 827 20.83 10.14 -9.29
C THR A 827 22.30 9.74 -9.47
N GLY A 828 23.24 10.62 -9.10
CA GLY A 828 24.68 10.39 -9.18
C GLY A 828 25.21 10.37 -10.62
N LEU A 829 24.58 11.11 -11.53
CA LEU A 829 25.02 11.25 -12.93
C LEU A 829 25.96 12.45 -13.13
N LEU A 830 26.19 13.25 -12.09
CA LEU A 830 27.07 14.42 -12.11
C LEU A 830 28.42 14.09 -11.43
N PRO A 831 29.51 13.87 -12.21
CA PRO A 831 30.80 13.48 -11.63
C PRO A 831 31.51 14.64 -10.90
N PRO A 832 32.51 14.34 -10.03
CA PRO A 832 33.26 15.35 -9.26
C PRO A 832 33.96 16.44 -10.08
N ASP A 833 34.28 16.17 -11.34
CA ASP A 833 34.95 17.07 -12.28
C ASP A 833 33.98 17.75 -13.27
N SER A 834 32.67 17.52 -13.13
CA SER A 834 31.67 18.15 -13.99
C SER A 834 31.74 19.68 -13.88
N PRO A 835 31.70 20.41 -15.02
CA PRO A 835 31.67 21.87 -15.02
C PRO A 835 30.37 22.43 -14.42
N ARG A 836 29.34 21.61 -14.26
CA ARG A 836 28.03 22.01 -13.72
C ARG A 836 27.93 21.82 -12.21
N LEU A 837 28.80 21.01 -11.62
CA LEU A 837 28.73 20.64 -10.21
C LEU A 837 28.75 21.85 -9.28
N LYS A 838 29.61 22.85 -9.54
CA LYS A 838 29.67 24.06 -8.72
C LYS A 838 28.32 24.76 -8.61
N ALA A 839 27.65 24.98 -9.74
CA ALA A 839 26.39 25.71 -9.78
C ALA A 839 25.27 24.94 -9.06
N ILE A 840 25.29 23.60 -9.12
CA ILE A 840 24.37 22.75 -8.37
C ILE A 840 24.63 22.82 -6.87
N LEU A 841 25.90 22.75 -6.43
CA LEU A 841 26.24 22.87 -5.01
C LEU A 841 25.90 24.26 -4.48
N ASP A 842 26.16 25.32 -5.25
CA ASP A 842 25.78 26.69 -4.90
C ASP A 842 24.26 26.78 -4.70
N LEU A 843 23.45 26.27 -5.65
CA LEU A 843 21.98 26.25 -5.57
C LEU A 843 21.46 25.48 -4.35
N ILE A 844 22.03 24.30 -4.06
CA ILE A 844 21.64 23.47 -2.91
C ILE A 844 21.90 24.21 -1.61
N SER A 845 23.03 24.93 -1.51
CA SER A 845 23.47 25.62 -0.29
C SER A 845 22.91 27.02 -0.10
N ASP A 846 22.11 27.54 -1.05
CA ASP A 846 21.59 28.90 -1.01
C ASP A 846 20.30 28.99 -0.15
N PRO A 847 20.30 29.76 0.97
CA PRO A 847 19.13 29.94 1.82
C PRO A 847 17.92 30.58 1.14
N GLU A 848 18.15 31.43 0.13
CA GLU A 848 17.10 32.11 -0.65
C GLU A 848 16.53 31.21 -1.77
N GLU A 849 17.11 30.02 -1.95
CA GLU A 849 16.68 29.01 -2.91
C GLU A 849 16.27 27.73 -2.16
N LEU A 850 17.13 26.70 -2.14
CA LEU A 850 16.76 25.36 -1.64
C LEU A 850 17.13 25.10 -0.18
N TRP A 851 18.04 25.86 0.41
CA TRP A 851 18.57 25.55 1.74
C TRP A 851 17.68 26.04 2.87
N SER A 852 17.34 25.15 3.82
CA SER A 852 16.71 25.53 5.09
C SER A 852 17.42 24.89 6.29
N ASP A 853 17.09 25.38 7.49
CA ASP A 853 17.59 24.82 8.76
C ASP A 853 17.05 23.41 9.06
N TYR A 854 16.13 22.90 8.25
CA TYR A 854 15.45 21.62 8.46
C TYR A 854 15.70 20.61 7.33
N GLY A 855 16.37 21.03 6.23
CA GLY A 855 16.60 20.21 5.03
C GLY A 855 16.46 21.00 3.72
N LEU A 856 16.61 20.32 2.59
CA LEU A 856 16.42 20.94 1.27
C LEU A 856 14.93 21.04 0.93
N ARG A 857 14.49 22.23 0.54
CA ARG A 857 13.14 22.52 0.06
C ARG A 857 12.88 21.81 -1.27
N SER A 858 11.65 21.34 -1.46
CA SER A 858 11.23 20.75 -2.75
C SER A 858 11.30 21.74 -3.89
N LEU A 859 10.89 22.98 -3.63
CA LEU A 859 10.90 24.10 -4.57
C LEU A 859 11.64 25.29 -3.94
N SER A 860 12.31 26.07 -4.77
CA SER A 860 13.01 27.28 -4.37
C SER A 860 12.06 28.28 -3.72
N MET A 861 12.52 28.88 -2.62
CA MET A 861 11.83 29.97 -1.94
C MET A 861 11.61 31.20 -2.85
N SER A 862 12.44 31.35 -3.89
CA SER A 862 12.35 32.43 -4.88
C SER A 862 11.42 32.11 -6.06
N ASP A 863 10.91 30.88 -6.18
CA ASP A 863 9.98 30.50 -7.24
C ASP A 863 8.58 31.07 -6.99
N GLU A 864 7.88 31.49 -8.05
CA GLU A 864 6.55 32.09 -7.93
C GLU A 864 5.48 31.13 -7.40
N PHE A 865 5.69 29.82 -7.54
CA PHE A 865 4.80 28.78 -7.04
C PHE A 865 5.12 28.32 -5.62
N TYR A 866 6.14 28.88 -4.97
CA TYR A 866 6.52 28.51 -3.61
C TYR A 866 5.36 28.68 -2.61
N GLY A 867 4.99 27.60 -1.91
CA GLY A 867 3.91 27.62 -0.91
C GLY A 867 2.50 27.76 -1.48
N THR A 868 2.31 27.62 -2.79
CA THR A 868 1.01 27.83 -3.46
C THR A 868 0.18 26.54 -3.61
N ASP A 869 -1.10 26.69 -3.98
CA ASP A 869 -2.06 25.61 -4.22
C ASP A 869 -2.11 24.56 -3.10
N GLU A 870 -1.83 23.31 -3.42
CA GLU A 870 -1.88 22.19 -2.48
C GLU A 870 -0.65 22.17 -1.59
N ASN A 871 0.43 22.81 -2.03
CA ASN A 871 1.74 22.87 -1.40
C ASN A 871 2.23 21.50 -0.91
N TYR A 872 2.30 20.53 -1.83
CA TYR A 872 2.80 19.19 -1.54
C TYR A 872 4.29 19.08 -1.92
N TRP A 873 4.63 19.32 -3.18
CA TRP A 873 5.99 19.39 -3.72
C TRP A 873 6.43 20.82 -4.09
N ARG A 874 5.76 21.83 -3.51
CA ARG A 874 6.01 23.28 -3.78
C ARG A 874 6.65 24.07 -2.64
N SER A 875 7.19 23.39 -1.64
CA SER A 875 8.02 23.95 -0.57
C SER A 875 8.50 22.88 0.41
N PRO A 876 7.65 21.91 0.83
CA PRO A 876 7.98 20.97 1.89
C PRO A 876 9.25 20.17 1.66
N ILE A 877 9.84 19.72 2.75
CA ILE A 877 11.06 18.94 2.80
C ILE A 877 10.70 17.46 2.84
N TRP A 878 11.26 16.69 1.91
CA TRP A 878 11.00 15.26 1.77
C TRP A 878 12.27 14.43 1.96
N MET A 879 12.18 13.39 2.79
CA MET A 879 13.36 12.62 3.22
C MET A 879 13.98 11.78 2.09
N ASN A 880 13.18 11.23 1.18
CA ASN A 880 13.67 10.48 0.02
C ASN A 880 14.62 11.31 -0.87
N MET A 881 14.23 12.52 -1.26
CA MET A 881 15.06 13.40 -2.09
C MET A 881 16.28 13.92 -1.32
N ASN A 882 16.09 14.28 -0.05
CA ASN A 882 17.18 14.71 0.82
C ASN A 882 18.20 13.59 1.08
N TYR A 883 17.77 12.34 1.20
CA TYR A 883 18.66 11.19 1.32
C TYR A 883 19.53 11.03 0.07
N LEU A 884 18.95 11.13 -1.13
CA LEU A 884 19.71 11.10 -2.38
C LEU A 884 20.73 12.25 -2.44
N ALA A 885 20.34 13.46 -2.03
CA ALA A 885 21.26 14.60 -1.94
C ALA A 885 22.42 14.33 -0.96
N VAL A 886 22.12 13.87 0.25
CA VAL A 886 23.15 13.53 1.26
C VAL A 886 24.10 12.44 0.75
N LYS A 887 23.57 11.40 0.09
CA LYS A 887 24.37 10.33 -0.51
C LYS A 887 25.29 10.87 -1.61
N SER A 888 24.76 11.66 -2.54
CA SER A 888 25.58 12.25 -3.61
C SER A 888 26.62 13.24 -3.06
N LEU A 889 26.28 14.04 -2.06
CA LEU A 889 27.25 14.93 -1.38
C LEU A 889 28.38 14.12 -0.74
N TYR A 890 28.06 13.00 -0.08
CA TYR A 890 29.06 12.10 0.49
C TYR A 890 29.98 11.53 -0.60
N ASP A 891 29.42 11.04 -1.71
CA ASP A 891 30.20 10.46 -2.81
C ASP A 891 31.19 11.48 -3.42
N ILE A 892 30.77 12.74 -3.59
CA ILE A 892 31.65 13.84 -4.03
C ILE A 892 32.69 14.18 -2.96
N ALA A 893 32.31 14.21 -1.68
CA ALA A 893 33.19 14.58 -0.57
C ALA A 893 34.33 13.56 -0.33
N ILE A 894 34.12 12.27 -0.64
CA ILE A 894 35.18 11.26 -0.48
C ILE A 894 36.10 11.14 -1.70
N GLN A 895 35.68 11.61 -2.87
CA GLN A 895 36.47 11.57 -4.10
C GLN A 895 37.37 12.80 -4.27
N PRO A 896 38.53 12.69 -4.93
CA PRO A 896 39.31 13.85 -5.35
C PRO A 896 38.52 14.70 -6.35
N GLY A 897 38.43 16.00 -6.11
CA GLY A 897 37.76 16.92 -7.04
C GLY A 897 37.81 18.37 -6.55
N PRO A 898 37.62 19.36 -7.46
CA PRO A 898 37.68 20.78 -7.13
C PRO A 898 36.64 21.22 -6.09
N HIS A 899 35.53 20.50 -5.98
CA HIS A 899 34.41 20.86 -5.10
C HIS A 899 34.29 19.99 -3.84
N LYS A 900 35.29 19.15 -3.54
CA LYS A 900 35.31 18.26 -2.37
C LYS A 900 35.03 18.99 -1.05
N SER A 901 35.66 20.14 -0.83
CA SER A 901 35.50 20.91 0.41
C SER A 901 34.08 21.45 0.57
N GLN A 902 33.51 22.00 -0.50
CA GLN A 902 32.13 22.51 -0.51
C GLN A 902 31.13 21.38 -0.25
N ALA A 903 31.30 20.23 -0.91
CA ALA A 903 30.46 19.06 -0.69
C ALA A 903 30.54 18.54 0.76
N THR A 904 31.74 18.51 1.36
CA THR A 904 31.93 18.12 2.77
C THR A 904 31.14 19.00 3.74
N GLU A 905 31.16 20.32 3.52
CA GLU A 905 30.47 21.30 4.37
C GLU A 905 28.94 21.15 4.26
N ILE A 906 28.43 21.07 3.03
CA ILE A 906 26.99 20.88 2.77
C ILE A 906 26.53 19.52 3.33
N TYR A 907 27.28 18.44 3.09
CA TYR A 907 26.99 17.11 3.65
C TYR A 907 26.84 17.15 5.16
N THR A 908 27.83 17.74 5.84
CA THR A 908 27.88 17.77 7.31
C THR A 908 26.70 18.53 7.89
N SER A 909 26.38 19.68 7.31
CA SER A 909 25.29 20.54 7.78
C SER A 909 23.92 19.97 7.46
N LEU A 910 23.71 19.47 6.23
CA LEU A 910 22.43 18.93 5.78
C LEU A 910 22.07 17.67 6.56
N ARG A 911 23.04 16.76 6.75
CA ARG A 911 22.88 15.55 7.58
C ARG A 911 22.44 15.90 8.99
N LYS A 912 23.01 16.95 9.59
CA LYS A 912 22.63 17.43 10.93
C LYS A 912 21.20 17.98 10.96
N ASN A 913 20.88 18.91 10.06
CA ASN A 913 19.58 19.57 9.98
C ASN A 913 18.43 18.56 9.85
N LEU A 914 18.59 17.58 8.95
CA LEU A 914 17.59 16.54 8.71
C LEU A 914 17.36 15.66 9.95
N VAL A 915 18.43 15.13 10.54
CA VAL A 915 18.32 14.22 11.68
C VAL A 915 17.74 14.93 12.90
N GLU A 916 18.22 16.14 13.20
CA GLU A 916 17.72 16.91 14.34
C GLU A 916 16.26 17.29 14.16
N ASN A 917 15.84 17.70 12.95
CA ASN A 917 14.44 18.05 12.71
C ASN A 917 13.49 16.86 12.88
N VAL A 918 13.79 15.73 12.22
CA VAL A 918 12.94 14.52 12.33
C VAL A 918 12.91 14.00 13.75
N PHE A 919 14.06 13.98 14.45
CA PHE A 919 14.12 13.56 15.85
C PHE A 919 13.24 14.47 16.74
N ASN A 920 13.34 15.78 16.60
CA ASN A 920 12.58 16.73 17.42
C ASN A 920 11.07 16.59 17.18
N GLU A 921 10.65 16.37 15.93
CA GLU A 921 9.24 16.15 15.61
C GLU A 921 8.72 14.81 16.10
N TRP A 922 9.53 13.76 16.00
CA TRP A 922 9.22 12.46 16.59
C TRP A 922 9.09 12.56 18.11
N GLU A 923 10.02 13.22 18.80
CA GLU A 923 9.98 13.42 20.26
C GLU A 923 8.77 14.26 20.68
N ARG A 924 8.42 15.30 19.91
CA ARG A 924 7.30 16.20 20.20
C ARG A 924 5.94 15.56 19.94
N THR A 925 5.82 14.73 18.92
CA THR A 925 4.51 14.25 18.41
C THR A 925 4.26 12.76 18.60
N GLY A 926 5.30 11.98 18.90
CA GLY A 926 5.24 10.51 18.93
C GLY A 926 5.29 9.85 17.55
N PHE A 927 5.42 10.62 16.47
CA PHE A 927 5.32 10.11 15.10
C PHE A 927 6.40 10.67 14.16
N ALA A 928 6.76 9.84 13.18
CA ALA A 928 7.40 10.31 11.95
C ALA A 928 6.35 10.80 10.95
N TRP A 929 6.74 11.76 10.12
CA TRP A 929 5.86 12.42 9.17
C TRP A 929 6.34 12.23 7.74
N GLU A 930 5.40 12.37 6.81
CA GLU A 930 5.61 12.24 5.37
C GLU A 930 6.53 13.32 4.81
N GLN A 931 6.28 14.57 5.23
CA GLN A 931 7.03 15.76 4.83
C GLN A 931 7.16 16.73 6.02
N TYR A 932 8.07 17.70 5.91
CA TYR A 932 8.34 18.71 6.94
C TYR A 932 8.24 20.13 6.38
N ASN A 933 7.69 21.04 7.18
CA ASN A 933 7.58 22.45 6.81
C ASN A 933 8.98 23.11 6.79
N PRO A 934 9.34 23.82 5.71
CA PRO A 934 10.69 24.38 5.56
C PRO A 934 10.95 25.65 6.38
N GLU A 935 9.92 26.31 6.91
CA GLU A 935 10.07 27.50 7.75
C GLU A 935 10.13 27.18 9.26
N THR A 936 9.53 26.08 9.69
CA THR A 936 9.32 25.75 11.11
C THR A 936 9.85 24.38 11.51
N GLY A 937 10.12 23.50 10.54
CA GLY A 937 10.50 22.11 10.78
C GLY A 937 9.33 21.20 11.12
N ALA A 938 8.11 21.72 11.30
CA ALA A 938 6.96 20.94 11.74
C ALA A 938 6.60 19.83 10.73
N GLY A 939 6.35 18.61 11.23
CA GLY A 939 5.83 17.49 10.46
C GLY A 939 4.43 17.76 9.94
N GLN A 940 4.16 17.34 8.71
CA GLN A 940 2.90 17.61 8.01
C GLN A 940 2.37 16.34 7.33
N ARG A 941 1.07 16.39 7.01
CA ARG A 941 0.34 15.34 6.27
C ARG A 941 0.25 14.04 7.07
N THR A 942 0.75 12.94 6.51
CA THR A 942 0.53 11.59 7.03
C THR A 942 1.39 11.34 8.27
N GLN A 943 0.73 10.99 9.39
CA GLN A 943 1.39 10.51 10.61
C GLN A 943 1.86 9.07 10.45
N HIS A 944 2.83 8.67 11.28
CA HIS A 944 3.40 7.33 11.26
C HIS A 944 3.90 6.95 9.85
N PHE A 945 4.53 7.91 9.17
CA PHE A 945 5.13 7.69 7.86
C PHE A 945 6.53 7.12 8.06
N THR A 946 6.59 5.82 8.34
CA THR A 946 7.84 5.07 8.50
C THR A 946 8.24 4.33 7.23
N GLY A 947 7.76 4.81 6.07
CA GLY A 947 8.29 4.54 4.73
C GLY A 947 9.62 5.26 4.51
N TRP A 948 9.71 6.14 3.50
CA TRP A 948 10.98 6.81 3.18
C TRP A 948 11.56 7.66 4.32
N THR A 949 10.78 8.13 5.29
CA THR A 949 11.31 8.94 6.41
C THR A 949 12.26 8.11 7.28
N SER A 950 12.13 6.79 7.25
CA SER A 950 13.06 5.85 7.89
C SER A 950 14.47 5.86 7.28
N LEU A 951 14.68 6.49 6.12
CA LEU A 951 16.03 6.77 5.60
C LEU A 951 16.87 7.64 6.55
N VAL A 952 16.26 8.33 7.51
CA VAL A 952 16.98 9.00 8.61
C VAL A 952 17.90 8.04 9.37
N VAL A 953 17.55 6.75 9.47
CA VAL A 953 18.40 5.70 10.05
C VAL A 953 19.69 5.56 9.25
N LYS A 954 19.57 5.50 7.92
CA LYS A 954 20.72 5.41 7.01
C LYS A 954 21.58 6.68 7.10
N ILE A 955 20.96 7.86 7.13
CA ILE A 955 21.66 9.14 7.29
C ILE A 955 22.43 9.18 8.62
N MET A 956 21.83 8.74 9.73
CA MET A 956 22.52 8.66 11.02
C MET A 956 23.72 7.71 11.00
N ALA A 957 23.63 6.59 10.26
CA ALA A 957 24.70 5.60 10.13
C ALA A 957 25.85 6.04 9.20
N MET A 958 25.70 7.11 8.40
CA MET A 958 26.75 7.60 7.51
C MET A 958 27.94 8.25 8.27
N PRO A 959 29.17 8.25 7.71
CA PRO A 959 30.37 8.74 8.40
C PRO A 959 30.36 10.24 8.75
N ASP A 960 31.08 10.62 9.82
CA ASP A 960 31.34 12.02 10.17
C ASP A 960 32.56 12.56 9.41
N LEU A 961 32.36 13.59 8.58
CA LEU A 961 33.43 14.23 7.81
C LEU A 961 33.92 15.56 8.44
N SER A 962 33.34 16.00 9.55
CA SER A 962 33.60 17.32 10.17
C SER A 962 35.03 17.51 10.70
N ARG A 963 35.81 16.43 10.86
CA ARG A 963 37.16 16.45 11.47
C ARG A 963 38.33 16.33 10.49
N GLY A 964 38.10 16.39 9.19
CA GLY A 964 39.11 16.14 8.14
C GLY A 964 40.13 17.25 7.85
N GLY A 965 40.34 18.22 8.76
CA GLY A 965 41.27 19.35 8.57
C GLY A 965 42.72 19.11 9.04
N ASP A 966 42.96 18.13 9.91
CA ASP A 966 44.31 17.84 10.41
C ASP A 966 44.71 16.40 10.07
N GLY A 967 45.76 16.28 9.26
CA GLY A 967 46.30 15.01 8.82
C GLY A 967 46.71 14.12 9.99
N ASN A 968 46.05 12.97 10.12
CA ASN A 968 46.65 11.68 10.44
C ASN A 968 45.60 10.57 10.38
N GLY A 969 45.86 9.55 9.56
CA GLY A 969 45.29 8.21 9.72
C GLY A 969 43.83 8.04 9.29
N VAL A 970 43.63 7.73 8.01
CA VAL A 970 42.64 6.69 7.69
C VAL A 970 43.18 5.41 8.32
N GLU A 971 42.81 5.14 9.57
CA GLU A 971 42.78 3.76 10.02
C GLU A 971 41.73 3.09 9.15
N HIS A 972 42.20 2.22 8.25
CA HIS A 972 41.42 1.11 7.74
C HIS A 972 41.01 0.27 8.96
N GLY A 973 39.96 0.73 9.65
CA GLY A 973 39.26 -0.02 10.67
C GLY A 973 38.61 -1.20 9.99
N GLU A 974 39.12 -2.37 10.35
CA GLU A 974 38.67 -3.70 9.97
C GLU A 974 37.14 -3.77 9.82
N LEU A 975 36.71 -3.95 8.57
CA LEU A 975 35.43 -4.57 8.20
C LEU A 975 35.60 -6.09 8.17
#